data_AF-A0A2V2PVD4-F1
#
_entry.id   AF-A0A2V2PVD4-F1
#
_cell.length_a   1.000
_cell.length_b   1.000
_cell.length_c   1.000
_cell.angle_alpha   90.00
_cell.angle_beta   90.00
_cell.angle_gamma   90.00
#
_symmetry.space_group_name_H-M   'P 1'
#
loop_
_entity.id
_entity.type
_entity.pdbx_description
1 polymer ?
#
loop_
_entity_poly.entity_id
_entity_poly.type
_entity_poly.pdbx_seq_one_letter_code
_entity_poly.pdbx_strand_id
1 'polypeptide(L)'
;DPHPVTDADAGTPLPPPPTDPRGGWAEFPEGLTDELDRLLAGNAEAEALSRFRFTDESDSDSESADSDPADDPRNWAGLLFGPAARAEYETEALLDTARAVRDLAHRDTPADAVATDVLAGLRELTRQVLGLGDQDPVGARDLMLLGSLALSAPLDALTDPDTLTDLLTYQDAALDDRTRIDTDGTTGRDWTGTGGQTPPLDSYAVQDADGTFTVWPSPWTDSYVVLAQSTGTAVHLHTPDGTLRIDDTAELARLIARDPHRTPGDDIVLAFAHGDIETVANQVADLTGSRVWYSEQDLKVATDWRSGAERLMTGPAPGGGAHTWTSLRPGQDPVPGGRATGAPAADPRTSDGTVPDTTASDIDARRPHQLTTREYGFVDGHGDGELFRNPGDLENTPTAPRSLAADPDAPSLLLATQTWDVERADGHPAVRISADRTLAVQNEYGSQQVYATRKAVDDSNVKLTRAGLAVRLGIDAERSIVLPTPDGGGNRLFRVTPVFTNRAGESTEEVCRDFAIMLAGDGRASHLVFRDPAGGSTVTAPANASDGAEVTGTHHLAEALGEVADGIHRPGSADPDWAAALVRRDDRPTGGDGTGPLPAAAYGSALSLERPHDPRRIALTEAARRIGVNEFAWADVGEGYLVQSVAAPGEDGPSLETNYAKPSTESDESYFGYHFITVVLASEDGTHQVSLENHARAAAREERLRDLVRANIEAAGLDGLRGRADALRRELARLEGSGDDGAIKEVRGHLDLTILLTRATLARQEVLATSPGSPERAAAQRSFKGVVTAASRHLERLESTVPGKRLWYMRMFTRRPGESAHDVNASLLEEGAAEANPLTVVVLHGQEERTQTLYFEPGAERTPDSALNAIRHVAARVARTGLWNTANHLPLPQVHLVGGRTSRLGRDVGRARAGNVAATFRQELAAALRTLQDGTPGPHLTADLFAVEAASERVEKTDPRAETVELTVDDGRGGPRKVALRGLRGGSPDDGRDPLAEQWPIGRPVTLMRPRFGGLPPAPALPPTGTTDDGPSAGMSDDAPAGGKGKAPEPRPSRWFSYTRTTESRAEPLRYEVADTGHLRLPDGQEIPPTGWTRFGDDFVHPGTGALLRGDSGWLGRVANLDTLVPALTALDPDAAPYRITADPSSLHLIPEYGVPEYGDGTALRIPLTQEPAAGPPGAPTEPAAPPADAEKADAETAKAEKAD
;
A
#
# COMPACT_ATOMS: atom_id res chain seq x y z
N ASP A 1 12.39 43.98 -53.66
CA ASP A 1 11.25 44.55 -54.39
C ASP A 1 9.92 44.11 -53.80
N PRO A 2 9.25 44.96 -53.02
CA PRO A 2 7.81 44.86 -52.84
C PRO A 2 7.08 46.12 -53.34
N HIS A 3 6.00 45.91 -54.08
CA HIS A 3 4.97 46.92 -54.37
C HIS A 3 3.81 46.74 -53.38
N PRO A 4 3.00 47.78 -53.15
CA PRO A 4 2.20 47.97 -51.95
C PRO A 4 0.87 47.22 -52.03
N VAL A 5 0.38 46.78 -50.87
CA VAL A 5 -1.03 46.44 -50.67
C VAL A 5 -1.80 47.77 -50.64
N THR A 6 -2.61 48.00 -51.67
CA THR A 6 -3.70 48.99 -51.65
C THR A 6 -5.00 48.24 -51.88
N ASP A 7 -6.05 48.74 -51.24
CA ASP A 7 -7.44 48.26 -51.18
C ASP A 7 -7.75 47.20 -50.11
N ALA A 8 -7.83 47.68 -48.86
CA ALA A 8 -8.72 47.11 -47.86
C ALA A 8 -10.16 47.53 -48.19
N ASP A 9 -10.97 46.55 -48.53
CA ASP A 9 -12.42 46.66 -48.74
C ASP A 9 -13.11 47.04 -47.41
N ALA A 10 -14.16 47.86 -47.51
CA ALA A 10 -15.07 48.36 -46.49
C ALA A 10 -14.81 47.94 -45.01
N GLY A 11 -14.27 48.90 -44.24
CA GLY A 11 -13.91 48.76 -42.84
C GLY A 11 -15.04 48.30 -41.91
N THR A 12 -14.80 47.15 -41.30
CA THR A 12 -15.24 46.87 -39.93
C THR A 12 -14.60 47.95 -39.03
N PRO A 13 -15.33 48.64 -38.14
CA PRO A 13 -14.71 49.55 -37.19
C PRO A 13 -13.69 48.78 -36.35
N LEU A 14 -12.45 49.28 -36.28
CA LEU A 14 -11.46 48.76 -35.35
C LEU A 14 -12.04 48.83 -33.92
N PRO A 15 -11.85 47.81 -33.08
CA PRO A 15 -12.29 47.84 -31.70
C PRO A 15 -11.64 49.02 -30.96
N PRO A 16 -12.33 49.61 -29.96
CA PRO A 16 -11.75 50.66 -29.13
C PRO A 16 -10.54 50.11 -28.35
N PRO A 17 -9.52 50.94 -28.06
CA PRO A 17 -8.37 50.55 -27.26
C PRO A 17 -8.78 50.06 -25.86
N PRO A 18 -7.96 49.23 -25.20
CA PRO A 18 -8.26 48.69 -23.87
C PRO A 18 -8.55 49.81 -22.85
N THR A 19 -9.54 49.59 -21.97
CA THR A 19 -10.06 50.60 -21.03
C THR A 19 -9.09 50.98 -19.90
N ASP A 20 -8.08 50.15 -19.61
CA ASP A 20 -7.00 50.43 -18.66
C ASP A 20 -5.67 49.88 -19.24
N PRO A 21 -4.80 50.72 -19.83
CA PRO A 21 -3.55 50.28 -20.46
C PRO A 21 -2.51 49.75 -19.46
N ARG A 22 -2.76 49.86 -18.14
CA ARG A 22 -1.82 49.47 -17.06
C ARG A 22 -2.34 48.37 -16.15
N GLY A 23 -3.56 47.86 -16.37
CA GLY A 23 -4.30 46.97 -15.46
C GLY A 23 -3.63 45.64 -15.08
N GLY A 24 -2.43 45.33 -15.60
CA GLY A 24 -1.75 44.04 -15.45
C GLY A 24 -0.24 44.04 -15.18
N TRP A 25 0.33 45.14 -14.70
CA TRP A 25 1.78 45.29 -14.55
C TRP A 25 2.30 44.87 -13.16
N ALA A 26 3.27 43.94 -13.10
CA ALA A 26 4.00 43.57 -11.86
C ALA A 26 4.86 44.73 -11.32
N GLU A 27 5.45 44.66 -10.13
CA GLU A 27 6.54 45.59 -9.76
C GLU A 27 7.82 45.25 -10.56
N PHE A 28 8.57 46.27 -11.00
CA PHE A 28 9.78 46.09 -11.81
C PHE A 28 10.98 45.77 -10.88
N PRO A 29 11.92 44.87 -11.25
CA PRO A 29 12.99 44.47 -10.35
C PRO A 29 13.84 45.68 -9.88
N GLU A 30 14.06 45.82 -8.57
CA GLU A 30 14.77 46.98 -7.96
C GLU A 30 16.07 47.32 -8.70
N GLY A 31 16.85 46.32 -9.14
CA GLY A 31 18.12 46.56 -9.86
C GLY A 31 17.98 47.24 -11.23
N LEU A 32 16.95 46.90 -12.00
CA LEU A 32 16.69 47.47 -13.33
C LEU A 32 15.96 48.82 -13.19
N THR A 33 15.03 48.92 -12.23
CA THR A 33 14.33 50.16 -11.86
C THR A 33 15.30 51.21 -11.33
N ASP A 34 16.20 50.87 -10.41
CA ASP A 34 17.17 51.80 -9.84
C ASP A 34 18.17 52.31 -10.89
N GLU A 35 18.48 51.51 -11.90
CA GLU A 35 19.40 51.88 -12.98
C GLU A 35 18.72 52.77 -14.03
N LEU A 36 17.48 52.43 -14.41
CA LEU A 36 16.63 53.27 -15.27
C LEU A 36 16.24 54.57 -14.56
N ASP A 37 15.90 54.54 -13.27
CA ASP A 37 15.63 55.73 -12.45
C ASP A 37 16.91 56.55 -12.23
N ARG A 38 18.10 55.93 -12.16
CA ARG A 38 19.40 56.63 -12.16
C ARG A 38 19.69 57.33 -13.49
N LEU A 39 19.33 56.70 -14.62
CA LEU A 39 19.37 57.32 -15.95
C LEU A 39 18.37 58.49 -16.05
N LEU A 40 17.16 58.32 -15.51
CA LEU A 40 16.12 59.36 -15.41
C LEU A 40 16.51 60.50 -14.43
N ALA A 41 17.40 60.25 -13.46
CA ALA A 41 17.87 61.21 -12.45
C ALA A 41 19.19 61.94 -12.79
N GLY A 42 19.85 61.61 -13.93
CA GLY A 42 20.96 62.38 -14.48
C GLY A 42 22.28 62.36 -13.68
N ASN A 43 22.59 61.29 -12.94
CA ASN A 43 23.77 61.25 -12.08
C ASN A 43 25.02 60.70 -12.80
N ALA A 44 26.10 61.49 -12.85
CA ALA A 44 27.32 61.24 -13.63
C ALA A 44 28.43 60.51 -12.84
N GLU A 45 28.18 59.29 -12.35
CA GLU A 45 29.25 58.40 -11.86
C GLU A 45 29.51 57.24 -12.84
N ALA A 46 30.68 57.30 -13.47
CA ALA A 46 31.00 56.74 -14.77
C ALA A 46 31.41 55.25 -14.80
N GLU A 47 31.26 54.48 -13.71
CA GLU A 47 31.70 53.08 -13.70
C GLU A 47 30.56 52.09 -13.96
N ALA A 48 29.33 52.38 -13.54
CA ALA A 48 28.14 51.56 -13.84
C ALA A 48 27.59 51.81 -15.27
N LEU A 49 27.67 53.06 -15.75
CA LEU A 49 27.26 53.47 -17.11
C LEU A 49 28.06 52.83 -18.24
N SER A 50 29.20 52.20 -17.94
CA SER A 50 30.07 51.56 -18.94
C SER A 50 29.58 50.19 -19.42
N ARG A 51 28.71 49.50 -18.67
CA ARG A 51 28.23 48.15 -19.02
C ARG A 51 26.98 48.14 -19.90
N PHE A 52 26.27 49.27 -20.00
CA PHE A 52 24.98 49.38 -20.69
C PHE A 52 24.94 50.42 -21.83
N ARG A 53 26.07 51.06 -22.15
CA ARG A 53 26.18 51.88 -23.36
C ARG A 53 26.44 50.98 -24.58
N PHE A 54 25.92 51.40 -25.73
CA PHE A 54 26.35 50.91 -27.03
C PHE A 54 27.82 51.35 -27.26
N THR A 55 28.77 50.70 -26.61
CA THR A 55 30.21 50.94 -26.82
C THR A 55 30.84 49.67 -27.34
N ASP A 56 30.94 49.58 -28.66
CA ASP A 56 31.98 48.77 -29.27
C ASP A 56 33.22 49.67 -29.44
N GLU A 57 34.40 49.14 -29.14
CA GLU A 57 35.65 49.87 -29.25
C GLU A 57 35.89 50.29 -30.70
N SER A 58 35.77 51.59 -30.97
CA SER A 58 36.46 52.21 -32.09
C SER A 58 36.95 53.58 -31.66
N ASP A 59 38.22 53.59 -31.27
CA ASP A 59 39.07 54.77 -31.28
C ASP A 59 38.99 55.42 -32.67
N SER A 60 38.13 56.41 -32.80
CA SER A 60 38.20 57.36 -33.89
C SER A 60 37.91 58.73 -33.32
N ASP A 61 39.00 59.40 -32.94
CA ASP A 61 39.07 60.83 -32.70
C ASP A 61 38.41 61.56 -33.88
N SER A 62 37.18 62.01 -33.67
CA SER A 62 36.51 62.97 -34.53
C SER A 62 35.85 63.99 -33.62
N GLU A 63 36.61 65.05 -33.34
CA GLU A 63 36.08 66.28 -32.78
C GLU A 63 35.01 66.84 -33.75
N SER A 64 33.73 66.59 -33.47
CA SER A 64 32.62 67.33 -34.06
C SER A 64 31.83 68.04 -32.96
N ALA A 65 31.87 69.36 -33.06
CA ALA A 65 31.17 70.42 -32.32
C ALA A 65 29.89 70.07 -31.53
N ASP A 66 29.83 70.63 -30.30
CA ASP A 66 28.65 71.11 -29.55
C ASP A 66 27.31 70.44 -29.89
N SER A 67 27.20 69.14 -29.63
CA SER A 67 25.91 68.46 -29.46
C SER A 67 25.72 68.24 -27.96
N ASP A 68 24.56 68.57 -27.41
CA ASP A 68 24.27 68.35 -25.98
C ASP A 68 24.47 66.84 -25.69
N PRO A 69 25.14 66.42 -24.60
CA PRO A 69 25.16 65.00 -24.21
C PRO A 69 23.75 64.38 -24.10
N ALA A 70 22.70 65.18 -23.91
CA ALA A 70 21.30 64.74 -24.01
C ALA A 70 20.86 64.35 -25.44
N ASP A 71 21.51 64.85 -26.49
CA ASP A 71 21.16 64.60 -27.90
C ASP A 71 21.75 63.28 -28.46
N ASP A 72 22.75 62.69 -27.81
CA ASP A 72 23.32 61.42 -28.25
C ASP A 72 22.41 60.25 -27.81
N PRO A 73 21.76 59.52 -28.74
CA PRO A 73 20.93 58.36 -28.42
C PRO A 73 21.67 57.30 -27.59
N ARG A 74 23.01 57.22 -27.66
CA ARG A 74 23.79 56.28 -26.84
C ARG A 74 23.66 56.50 -25.33
N ASN A 75 23.24 57.69 -24.91
CA ASN A 75 23.08 58.05 -23.50
C ASN A 75 21.69 57.71 -22.93
N TRP A 76 20.67 57.53 -23.77
CA TRP A 76 19.28 57.37 -23.33
C TRP A 76 18.48 56.29 -24.07
N ALA A 77 18.94 55.76 -25.21
CA ALA A 77 18.27 54.67 -25.94
C ALA A 77 18.09 53.40 -25.10
N GLY A 78 18.86 53.27 -24.01
CA GLY A 78 18.64 52.22 -23.02
C GLY A 78 17.31 52.32 -22.25
N LEU A 79 16.62 53.46 -22.32
CA LEU A 79 15.25 53.65 -21.81
C LEU A 79 14.19 53.10 -22.77
N LEU A 80 14.49 53.04 -24.08
CA LEU A 80 13.59 52.54 -25.12
C LEU A 80 13.80 51.05 -25.42
N PHE A 81 15.04 50.55 -25.27
CA PHE A 81 15.39 49.19 -25.64
C PHE A 81 15.95 48.43 -24.44
N GLY A 82 15.26 47.37 -24.04
CA GLY A 82 15.70 46.45 -23.00
C GLY A 82 16.93 45.62 -23.41
N PRO A 83 17.56 44.91 -22.45
CA PRO A 83 18.69 44.01 -22.72
C PRO A 83 18.46 43.05 -23.90
N ALA A 84 17.29 42.40 -23.99
CA ALA A 84 16.97 41.44 -25.05
C ALA A 84 16.98 42.08 -26.45
N ALA A 85 16.36 43.25 -26.60
CA ALA A 85 16.34 43.99 -27.87
C ALA A 85 17.76 44.42 -28.31
N ARG A 86 18.64 44.73 -27.36
CA ARG A 86 20.05 45.08 -27.66
C ARG A 86 20.90 43.88 -28.09
N ALA A 87 20.51 42.68 -27.68
CA ALA A 87 21.19 41.45 -28.08
C ALA A 87 20.73 40.97 -29.46
N GLU A 88 19.46 41.19 -29.81
CA GLU A 88 18.88 40.73 -31.07
C GLU A 88 19.13 41.67 -32.25
N TYR A 89 19.09 42.98 -32.01
CA TYR A 89 19.18 43.98 -33.06
C TYR A 89 20.57 44.60 -33.15
N GLU A 90 21.01 44.87 -34.39
CA GLU A 90 22.25 45.60 -34.64
C GLU A 90 22.23 46.98 -33.97
N THR A 91 23.36 47.35 -33.36
CA THR A 91 23.50 48.60 -32.60
C THR A 91 23.09 49.83 -33.40
N GLU A 92 23.49 49.91 -34.68
CA GLU A 92 23.12 51.03 -35.54
C GLU A 92 21.62 51.12 -35.82
N ALA A 93 20.91 49.98 -35.97
CA ALA A 93 19.46 49.97 -36.17
C ALA A 93 18.70 50.48 -34.94
N LEU A 94 19.16 50.11 -33.75
CA LEU A 94 18.62 50.60 -32.48
C LEU A 94 18.86 52.10 -32.33
N LEU A 95 20.07 52.58 -32.62
CA LEU A 95 20.39 54.01 -32.54
C LEU A 95 19.63 54.84 -33.58
N ASP A 96 19.44 54.34 -34.80
CA ASP A 96 18.65 55.00 -35.84
C ASP A 96 17.17 55.07 -35.48
N THR A 97 16.63 53.98 -34.91
CA THR A 97 15.24 53.95 -34.41
C THR A 97 15.07 54.92 -33.24
N ALA A 98 16.00 54.96 -32.28
CA ALA A 98 15.97 55.94 -31.20
C ALA A 98 15.99 57.38 -31.73
N ARG A 99 16.86 57.70 -32.71
CA ARG A 99 16.89 59.04 -33.33
C ARG A 99 15.56 59.39 -33.97
N ALA A 100 14.96 58.47 -34.72
CA ALA A 100 13.66 58.69 -35.35
C ALA A 100 12.55 58.93 -34.32
N VAL A 101 12.50 58.14 -33.23
CA VAL A 101 11.52 58.32 -32.14
C VAL A 101 11.73 59.66 -31.42
N ARG A 102 12.98 60.09 -31.21
CA ARG A 102 13.29 61.42 -30.65
C ARG A 102 12.81 62.53 -31.58
N ASP A 103 13.11 62.45 -32.87
CA ASP A 103 12.72 63.45 -33.86
C ASP A 103 11.19 63.54 -33.95
N LEU A 104 10.53 62.39 -33.86
CA LEU A 104 9.07 62.29 -33.79
C LEU A 104 8.51 62.97 -32.53
N ALA A 105 9.13 62.73 -31.36
CA ALA A 105 8.71 63.30 -30.08
C ALA A 105 8.84 64.84 -30.03
N HIS A 106 9.72 65.43 -30.84
CA HIS A 106 9.96 66.87 -30.90
C HIS A 106 9.40 67.57 -32.14
N ARG A 107 8.67 66.85 -33.01
CA ARG A 107 8.15 67.36 -34.30
C ARG A 107 7.38 68.69 -34.19
N ASP A 108 6.55 68.83 -33.16
CA ASP A 108 5.70 70.02 -32.94
C ASP A 108 6.30 71.01 -31.93
N THR A 109 7.55 70.78 -31.49
CA THR A 109 8.26 71.65 -30.55
C THR A 109 9.02 72.74 -31.33
N PRO A 110 8.89 74.05 -31.00
CA PRO A 110 9.66 75.11 -31.67
C PRO A 110 11.16 74.89 -31.52
N ALA A 111 11.95 75.10 -32.58
CA ALA A 111 13.38 74.82 -32.65
C ALA A 111 14.25 75.43 -31.51
N ASP A 112 13.78 76.50 -30.85
CA ASP A 112 14.47 77.17 -29.73
C ASP A 112 14.20 76.51 -28.35
N ALA A 113 13.27 75.54 -28.25
CA ALA A 113 12.88 74.85 -27.02
C ALA A 113 13.33 73.36 -26.96
N VAL A 114 14.02 72.89 -27.99
CA VAL A 114 14.43 71.47 -28.19
C VAL A 114 15.51 71.03 -27.19
N ALA A 115 16.24 71.97 -26.58
CA ALA A 115 17.49 71.70 -25.87
C ALA A 115 17.37 71.63 -24.33
N THR A 116 16.32 71.05 -23.73
CA THR A 116 16.38 70.90 -22.25
C THR A 116 15.77 69.65 -21.62
N ASP A 117 14.99 68.83 -22.33
CA ASP A 117 14.57 67.54 -21.77
C ASP A 117 14.04 66.55 -22.82
N VAL A 118 14.93 65.80 -23.49
CA VAL A 118 14.58 64.71 -24.43
C VAL A 118 13.59 63.73 -23.81
N LEU A 119 13.75 63.45 -22.51
CA LEU A 119 12.87 62.58 -21.76
C LEU A 119 11.46 63.16 -21.60
N ALA A 120 11.29 64.47 -21.46
CA ALA A 120 9.96 65.09 -21.43
C ALA A 120 9.22 64.93 -22.76
N GLY A 121 9.92 65.09 -23.88
CA GLY A 121 9.37 64.86 -25.23
C GLY A 121 8.96 63.41 -25.44
N LEU A 122 9.86 62.46 -25.09
CA LEU A 122 9.56 61.03 -25.18
C LEU A 122 8.36 60.64 -24.31
N ARG A 123 8.23 61.21 -23.10
CA ARG A 123 7.08 60.95 -22.22
C ARG A 123 5.78 61.44 -22.86
N GLU A 124 5.78 62.61 -23.49
CA GLU A 124 4.58 63.13 -24.14
C GLU A 124 4.19 62.31 -25.37
N LEU A 125 5.16 61.95 -26.21
CA LEU A 125 4.92 61.03 -27.33
C LEU A 125 4.37 59.69 -26.84
N THR A 126 4.92 59.17 -25.73
CA THR A 126 4.43 57.93 -25.11
C THR A 126 2.99 58.06 -24.64
N ARG A 127 2.59 59.19 -24.03
CA ARG A 127 1.18 59.42 -23.65
C ARG A 127 0.27 59.44 -24.87
N GLN A 128 0.68 60.15 -25.91
CA GLN A 128 -0.07 60.26 -27.16
C GLN A 128 -0.26 58.89 -27.82
N VAL A 129 0.82 58.14 -28.00
CA VAL A 129 0.81 56.84 -28.71
C VAL A 129 0.11 55.75 -27.90
N LEU A 130 0.34 55.68 -26.59
CA LEU A 130 -0.27 54.66 -25.72
C LEU A 130 -1.68 55.03 -25.22
N GLY A 131 -2.17 56.24 -25.52
CA GLY A 131 -3.49 56.73 -25.10
C GLY A 131 -3.62 57.00 -23.59
N LEU A 132 -2.54 57.41 -22.94
CA LEU A 132 -2.50 57.72 -21.49
C LEU A 132 -3.08 59.11 -21.22
N GLY A 133 -3.66 59.33 -20.03
CA GLY A 133 -4.18 60.64 -19.64
C GLY A 133 -3.07 61.68 -19.45
N ASP A 134 -3.39 62.95 -19.64
CA ASP A 134 -2.43 64.08 -19.57
C ASP A 134 -1.64 64.17 -18.25
N GLN A 135 -2.14 63.57 -17.17
CA GLN A 135 -1.52 63.58 -15.83
C GLN A 135 -0.96 62.22 -15.41
N ASP A 136 -1.03 61.22 -16.30
CA ASP A 136 -0.52 59.89 -16.01
C ASP A 136 1.02 59.91 -16.00
N PRO A 137 1.66 59.35 -14.95
CA PRO A 137 3.11 59.27 -14.90
C PRO A 137 3.60 58.29 -15.96
N VAL A 138 4.60 58.68 -16.77
CA VAL A 138 5.22 57.80 -17.78
C VAL A 138 6.54 57.27 -17.21
N GLY A 139 6.58 55.97 -16.96
CA GLY A 139 7.72 55.25 -16.41
C GLY A 139 8.58 54.59 -17.50
N ALA A 140 9.62 53.89 -17.07
CA ALA A 140 10.54 53.21 -17.98
C ALA A 140 9.85 52.12 -18.84
N ARG A 141 8.85 51.42 -18.30
CA ARG A 141 8.07 50.42 -19.06
C ARG A 141 7.28 51.02 -20.22
N ASP A 142 6.62 52.16 -19.99
CA ASP A 142 5.87 52.85 -21.04
C ASP A 142 6.83 53.27 -22.19
N LEU A 143 8.04 53.71 -21.85
CA LEU A 143 9.09 54.06 -22.80
C LEU A 143 9.64 52.84 -23.55
N MET A 144 9.82 51.69 -22.88
CA MET A 144 10.22 50.44 -23.53
C MET A 144 9.15 49.91 -24.48
N LEU A 145 7.86 50.08 -24.15
CA LEU A 145 6.75 49.74 -25.06
C LEU A 145 6.74 50.64 -26.30
N LEU A 146 6.99 51.95 -26.13
CA LEU A 146 7.14 52.88 -27.26
C LEU A 146 8.33 52.48 -28.14
N GLY A 147 9.48 52.15 -27.53
CA GLY A 147 10.67 51.69 -28.25
C GLY A 147 10.44 50.40 -29.02
N SER A 148 9.81 49.41 -28.39
CA SER A 148 9.39 48.15 -29.03
C SER A 148 8.42 48.40 -30.20
N LEU A 149 7.41 49.26 -30.02
CA LEU A 149 6.47 49.61 -31.10
C LEU A 149 7.16 50.29 -32.28
N ALA A 150 8.13 51.15 -32.00
CA ALA A 150 8.92 51.81 -33.03
C ALA A 150 9.82 50.84 -33.81
N LEU A 151 10.35 49.79 -33.17
CA LEU A 151 11.14 48.76 -33.86
C LEU A 151 10.30 47.93 -34.83
N SER A 152 9.02 47.73 -34.52
CA SER A 152 8.08 47.02 -35.41
C SER A 152 7.57 47.89 -36.57
N ALA A 153 7.92 49.18 -36.61
CA ALA A 153 7.55 50.10 -37.69
C ALA A 153 8.75 50.36 -38.63
N PRO A 154 8.54 50.50 -39.94
CA PRO A 154 9.62 50.90 -40.84
C PRO A 154 10.06 52.35 -40.53
N LEU A 155 11.35 52.63 -40.65
CA LEU A 155 11.95 53.91 -40.21
C LEU A 155 11.32 55.15 -40.88
N ASP A 156 10.83 55.02 -42.11
CA ASP A 156 10.13 56.08 -42.84
C ASP A 156 8.70 56.36 -42.34
N ALA A 157 8.08 55.39 -41.67
CA ALA A 157 6.80 55.54 -40.97
C ALA A 157 6.94 56.25 -39.62
N LEU A 158 8.15 56.29 -39.02
CA LEU A 158 8.45 57.01 -37.77
C LEU A 158 8.54 58.54 -37.94
N THR A 159 7.73 59.10 -38.83
CA THR A 159 7.61 60.54 -39.06
C THR A 159 6.30 61.09 -38.53
N ASP A 160 5.31 60.23 -38.23
CA ASP A 160 3.97 60.61 -37.80
C ASP A 160 3.48 59.80 -36.57
N PRO A 161 3.12 60.45 -35.43
CA PRO A 161 2.71 59.73 -34.23
C PRO A 161 1.44 58.90 -34.45
N ASP A 162 0.54 59.38 -35.30
CA ASP A 162 -0.71 58.68 -35.65
C ASP A 162 -0.43 57.32 -36.33
N THR A 163 0.69 57.18 -37.03
CA THR A 163 1.09 55.90 -37.63
C THR A 163 1.45 54.86 -36.56
N LEU A 164 2.08 55.28 -35.46
CA LEU A 164 2.34 54.40 -34.31
C LEU A 164 1.04 54.07 -33.57
N THR A 165 0.12 55.03 -33.42
CA THR A 165 -1.19 54.81 -32.79
C THR A 165 -2.05 53.84 -33.61
N ASP A 166 -2.06 53.97 -34.94
CA ASP A 166 -2.79 53.08 -35.85
C ASP A 166 -2.20 51.67 -35.84
N LEU A 167 -0.86 51.55 -35.85
CA LEU A 167 -0.17 50.28 -35.72
C LEU A 167 -0.49 49.59 -34.39
N LEU A 168 -0.48 50.35 -33.30
CA LEU A 168 -0.84 49.86 -31.97
C LEU A 168 -2.30 49.37 -31.93
N THR A 169 -3.22 50.14 -32.49
CA THR A 169 -4.66 49.79 -32.55
C THR A 169 -4.89 48.54 -33.40
N TYR A 170 -4.17 48.41 -34.52
CA TYR A 170 -4.23 47.22 -35.37
C TYR A 170 -3.74 45.96 -34.63
N GLN A 171 -2.68 46.07 -33.83
CA GLN A 171 -2.15 44.96 -33.02
C GLN A 171 -3.05 44.63 -31.82
N ASP A 172 -3.55 45.64 -31.11
CA ASP A 172 -4.45 45.48 -29.96
C ASP A 172 -5.78 44.80 -30.35
N ALA A 173 -6.16 44.77 -31.64
CA ALA A 173 -7.30 43.97 -32.12
C ALA A 173 -7.16 42.47 -31.82
N ALA A 174 -5.94 41.96 -31.61
CA ALA A 174 -5.70 40.58 -31.19
C ALA A 174 -6.01 40.32 -29.70
N LEU A 175 -6.27 41.37 -28.91
CA LEU A 175 -6.61 41.28 -27.48
C LEU A 175 -8.12 41.17 -27.21
N ASP A 176 -8.95 40.96 -28.24
CA ASP A 176 -10.40 40.78 -28.15
C ASP A 176 -10.79 39.75 -27.07
N ASP A 177 -11.78 40.07 -26.23
CA ASP A 177 -12.23 39.24 -25.11
C ASP A 177 -12.63 37.80 -25.53
N ARG A 178 -12.99 37.55 -26.80
CA ARG A 178 -13.31 36.22 -27.33
C ARG A 178 -12.10 35.30 -27.49
N THR A 179 -10.89 35.85 -27.44
CA THR A 179 -9.63 35.09 -27.43
C THR A 179 -9.15 34.80 -26.00
N ARG A 180 -9.90 35.24 -24.97
CA ARG A 180 -9.50 35.13 -23.57
C ARG A 180 -9.61 33.70 -23.04
N ILE A 181 -8.58 33.29 -22.31
CA ILE A 181 -8.62 32.15 -21.39
C ILE A 181 -8.95 32.70 -20.01
N ASP A 182 -9.99 32.18 -19.38
CA ASP A 182 -10.40 32.54 -18.02
C ASP A 182 -10.86 31.26 -17.31
N THR A 183 -9.92 30.65 -16.60
CA THR A 183 -10.09 29.41 -15.84
C THR A 183 -9.68 29.64 -14.39
N ASP A 184 -10.13 28.80 -13.46
CA ASP A 184 -9.80 28.94 -12.03
C ASP A 184 -8.28 28.93 -11.82
N GLY A 185 -7.68 30.10 -11.55
CA GLY A 185 -6.25 30.28 -11.30
C GLY A 185 -5.35 30.37 -12.55
N THR A 186 -5.91 30.46 -13.76
CA THR A 186 -5.12 30.69 -14.99
C THR A 186 -5.87 31.57 -15.97
N THR A 187 -5.21 32.66 -16.37
CA THR A 187 -5.70 33.61 -17.37
C THR A 187 -4.84 33.50 -18.63
N GLY A 188 -5.28 34.10 -19.74
CA GLY A 188 -4.45 34.06 -20.94
C GLY A 188 -5.16 34.40 -22.24
N ARG A 189 -4.51 33.96 -23.33
CA ARG A 189 -4.99 34.11 -24.70
C ARG A 189 -4.87 32.80 -25.47
N ASP A 190 -5.97 32.39 -26.10
CA ASP A 190 -6.01 31.33 -27.10
C ASP A 190 -6.14 31.94 -28.50
N TRP A 191 -5.01 31.97 -29.20
CA TRP A 191 -4.89 32.40 -30.58
C TRP A 191 -4.71 31.23 -31.55
N THR A 192 -5.00 29.99 -31.12
CA THR A 192 -4.82 28.79 -31.97
C THR A 192 -5.93 28.63 -33.03
N GLY A 193 -7.09 29.27 -32.83
CA GLY A 193 -8.23 29.19 -33.74
C GLY A 193 -9.07 27.92 -33.61
N THR A 194 -8.90 27.13 -32.54
CA THR A 194 -9.60 25.85 -32.32
C THR A 194 -11.03 25.98 -31.76
N GLY A 195 -11.51 27.19 -31.50
CA GLY A 195 -12.92 27.44 -31.18
C GLY A 195 -13.30 27.28 -29.70
N GLY A 196 -12.35 27.47 -28.78
CA GLY A 196 -12.63 27.72 -27.36
C GLY A 196 -12.64 26.49 -26.43
N GLN A 197 -12.04 25.37 -26.84
CA GLN A 197 -11.67 24.31 -25.91
C GLN A 197 -10.21 24.52 -25.51
N THR A 198 -10.00 25.22 -24.39
CA THR A 198 -8.66 25.38 -23.81
C THR A 198 -8.23 24.04 -23.20
N PRO A 199 -7.07 23.47 -23.57
CA PRO A 199 -6.56 22.28 -22.89
C PRO A 199 -6.31 22.58 -21.40
N PRO A 200 -6.29 21.57 -20.51
CA PRO A 200 -5.84 21.76 -19.13
C PRO A 200 -4.43 22.37 -19.12
N LEU A 201 -4.25 23.44 -18.34
CA LEU A 201 -3.01 24.23 -18.29
C LEU A 201 -2.16 23.94 -17.04
N ASP A 202 -2.70 23.11 -16.15
CA ASP A 202 -2.06 22.57 -14.94
C ASP A 202 -1.21 21.31 -15.23
N SER A 203 -1.24 20.81 -16.47
CA SER A 203 -0.45 19.66 -16.91
C SER A 203 -0.03 19.76 -18.38
N TYR A 204 1.02 19.02 -18.75
CA TYR A 204 1.46 18.86 -20.14
C TYR A 204 1.90 17.42 -20.40
N ALA A 205 1.85 16.98 -21.65
CA ALA A 205 2.27 15.65 -22.08
C ALA A 205 3.56 15.71 -22.91
N VAL A 206 4.52 14.86 -22.57
CA VAL A 206 5.73 14.66 -23.35
C VAL A 206 5.54 13.41 -24.21
N GLN A 207 5.73 13.53 -25.52
CA GLN A 207 5.71 12.39 -26.42
C GLN A 207 7.11 11.79 -26.55
N ASP A 208 7.28 10.55 -26.12
CA ASP A 208 8.52 9.80 -26.30
C ASP A 208 8.67 9.31 -27.75
N ALA A 209 9.90 8.95 -28.14
CA ALA A 209 10.22 8.48 -29.48
C ALA A 209 9.47 7.19 -29.88
N ASP A 210 9.02 6.40 -28.91
CA ASP A 210 8.21 5.20 -29.11
C ASP A 210 6.70 5.49 -29.24
N GLY A 211 6.30 6.76 -29.15
CA GLY A 211 4.90 7.21 -29.21
C GLY A 211 4.15 7.10 -27.88
N THR A 212 4.83 6.76 -26.79
CA THR A 212 4.27 6.82 -25.43
C THR A 212 4.12 8.28 -24.98
N PHE A 213 3.12 8.56 -24.15
CA PHE A 213 2.93 9.87 -23.55
C PHE A 213 3.21 9.81 -22.05
N THR A 214 4.01 10.76 -21.57
CA THR A 214 4.22 10.99 -20.14
C THR A 214 3.56 12.32 -19.77
N VAL A 215 2.55 12.28 -18.91
CA VAL A 215 1.82 13.45 -18.42
C VAL A 215 2.50 14.00 -17.17
N TRP A 216 2.98 15.23 -17.22
CA TRP A 216 3.66 15.93 -16.14
C TRP A 216 2.79 17.05 -15.58
N PRO A 217 2.91 17.38 -14.28
CA PRO A 217 2.34 18.60 -13.75
C PRO A 217 3.08 19.80 -14.34
N SER A 218 2.37 20.89 -14.58
CA SER A 218 2.95 22.15 -15.02
C SER A 218 3.91 22.70 -13.94
N PRO A 219 5.10 23.21 -14.31
CA PRO A 219 6.05 23.77 -13.35
C PRO A 219 5.68 25.19 -12.85
N TRP A 220 4.71 25.83 -13.49
CA TRP A 220 4.14 27.14 -13.11
C TRP A 220 2.91 27.00 -12.21
N THR A 221 2.52 28.09 -11.54
CA THR A 221 1.30 28.20 -10.71
C THR A 221 0.84 29.66 -10.77
N ASP A 222 -0.47 29.91 -10.89
CA ASP A 222 -1.04 31.24 -11.12
C ASP A 222 -0.38 31.95 -12.32
N SER A 223 -0.82 31.58 -13.53
CA SER A 223 -0.12 31.91 -14.77
C SER A 223 -0.98 32.63 -15.80
N TYR A 224 -0.32 33.41 -16.64
CA TYR A 224 -0.84 33.96 -17.88
C TYR A 224 -0.33 33.14 -19.08
N VAL A 225 -1.21 32.36 -19.72
CA VAL A 225 -0.84 31.40 -20.78
C VAL A 225 -1.16 31.94 -22.17
N VAL A 226 -0.21 31.80 -23.10
CA VAL A 226 -0.37 32.18 -24.51
C VAL A 226 -0.34 30.94 -25.39
N LEU A 227 -1.48 30.58 -25.97
CA LEU A 227 -1.59 29.51 -26.97
C LEU A 227 -1.61 30.14 -28.36
N ALA A 228 -0.72 29.71 -29.26
CA ALA A 228 -0.68 30.21 -30.63
C ALA A 228 -0.21 29.13 -31.61
N GLN A 229 -0.44 29.37 -32.91
CA GLN A 229 0.15 28.55 -33.98
C GLN A 229 1.38 29.25 -34.56
N SER A 230 2.38 28.48 -34.95
CA SER A 230 3.62 29.02 -35.50
C SER A 230 4.09 28.22 -36.71
N THR A 231 4.70 28.90 -37.66
CA THR A 231 5.35 28.31 -38.84
C THR A 231 6.85 28.63 -38.81
N GLY A 232 7.59 28.01 -37.89
CA GLY A 232 9.05 28.13 -37.78
C GLY A 232 9.54 29.50 -37.27
N THR A 233 9.29 30.57 -38.01
CA THR A 233 9.79 31.94 -37.72
C THR A 233 8.69 33.00 -37.64
N ALA A 234 7.41 32.60 -37.70
CA ALA A 234 6.28 33.52 -37.65
C ALA A 234 5.13 32.92 -36.88
N VAL A 235 4.54 33.71 -35.99
CA VAL A 235 3.39 33.32 -35.16
C VAL A 235 2.11 33.82 -35.81
N HIS A 236 1.11 32.95 -35.92
CA HIS A 236 -0.20 33.27 -36.48
C HIS A 236 -1.20 33.36 -35.34
N LEU A 237 -1.77 34.55 -35.16
CA LEU A 237 -2.76 34.83 -34.14
C LEU A 237 -4.14 34.78 -34.76
N HIS A 238 -4.90 33.72 -34.50
CA HIS A 238 -6.27 33.61 -34.98
C HIS A 238 -7.21 34.38 -34.07
N THR A 239 -7.76 35.47 -34.58
CA THR A 239 -8.81 36.23 -33.93
C THR A 239 -10.13 35.98 -34.65
N PRO A 240 -11.27 36.29 -34.02
CA PRO A 240 -12.56 36.09 -34.69
C PRO A 240 -12.77 36.97 -35.93
N ASP A 241 -12.00 38.05 -36.06
CA ASP A 241 -12.11 39.03 -37.14
C ASP A 241 -11.04 38.81 -38.24
N GLY A 242 -10.10 37.87 -38.04
CA GLY A 242 -9.09 37.48 -39.01
C GLY A 242 -7.87 36.79 -38.39
N THR A 243 -6.89 36.40 -39.21
CA THR A 243 -5.60 35.89 -38.73
C THR A 243 -4.53 36.97 -38.87
N LEU A 244 -3.92 37.37 -37.76
CA LEU A 244 -2.78 38.29 -37.75
C LEU A 244 -1.47 37.49 -37.82
N ARG A 245 -0.55 37.88 -38.69
CA ARG A 245 0.77 37.25 -38.83
C ARG A 245 1.81 38.14 -38.16
N ILE A 246 2.54 37.59 -37.19
CA ILE A 246 3.60 38.25 -36.43
C ILE A 246 4.93 37.65 -36.86
N ASP A 247 5.78 38.46 -37.50
CA ASP A 247 7.11 38.07 -37.97
C ASP A 247 8.23 38.55 -37.01
N ASP A 248 7.96 39.58 -36.19
CA ASP A 248 8.90 40.17 -35.24
C ASP A 248 8.62 39.67 -33.81
N THR A 249 9.67 39.21 -33.13
CA THR A 249 9.62 38.77 -31.72
C THR A 249 9.17 39.90 -30.79
N ALA A 250 9.60 41.14 -31.05
CA ALA A 250 9.31 42.30 -30.24
C ALA A 250 7.84 42.72 -30.35
N GLU A 251 7.23 42.51 -31.52
CA GLU A 251 5.80 42.72 -31.73
C GLU A 251 4.96 41.79 -30.84
N LEU A 252 5.29 40.50 -30.80
CA LEU A 252 4.61 39.53 -29.95
C LEU A 252 4.79 39.84 -28.46
N ALA A 253 6.02 40.19 -28.05
CA ALA A 253 6.32 40.52 -26.66
C ALA A 253 5.53 41.75 -26.19
N ARG A 254 5.39 42.78 -27.03
CA ARG A 254 4.57 43.96 -26.76
C ARG A 254 3.09 43.63 -26.61
N LEU A 255 2.56 42.80 -27.50
CA LEU A 255 1.15 42.38 -27.45
C LEU A 255 0.83 41.68 -26.11
N ILE A 256 1.69 40.75 -25.70
CA ILE A 256 1.57 40.06 -24.39
C ILE A 256 1.73 41.07 -23.24
N ALA A 257 2.68 42.00 -23.33
CA ALA A 257 2.94 42.99 -22.31
C ALA A 257 1.78 43.97 -22.08
N ARG A 258 0.98 44.23 -23.12
CA ARG A 258 -0.17 45.16 -23.09
C ARG A 258 -1.50 44.54 -22.69
N ASP A 259 -1.58 43.23 -22.52
CA ASP A 259 -2.86 42.60 -22.17
C ASP A 259 -3.37 43.09 -20.81
N PRO A 260 -4.55 43.73 -20.74
CA PRO A 260 -5.09 44.27 -19.50
C PRO A 260 -5.60 43.20 -18.54
N HIS A 261 -5.82 41.96 -18.99
CA HIS A 261 -6.30 40.84 -18.17
C HIS A 261 -5.18 40.01 -17.56
N ARG A 262 -3.90 40.36 -17.82
CA ARG A 262 -2.77 39.75 -17.11
C ARG A 262 -2.76 40.22 -15.66
N THR A 263 -2.66 39.32 -14.68
CA THR A 263 -2.50 39.76 -13.29
C THR A 263 -1.03 40.15 -13.02
N PRO A 264 -0.78 41.27 -12.32
CA PRO A 264 0.56 41.63 -11.86
C PRO A 264 1.24 40.52 -11.06
N GLY A 265 2.40 40.06 -11.53
CA GLY A 265 3.25 39.10 -10.81
C GLY A 265 3.06 37.63 -11.19
N ASP A 266 2.03 37.31 -11.98
CA ASP A 266 1.81 35.97 -12.54
C ASP A 266 2.99 35.57 -13.46
N ASP A 267 3.30 34.28 -13.46
CA ASP A 267 4.24 33.68 -14.40
C ASP A 267 3.61 33.70 -15.82
N ILE A 268 4.40 34.02 -16.85
CA ILE A 268 3.92 34.01 -18.25
C ILE A 268 4.37 32.71 -18.92
N VAL A 269 3.47 32.00 -19.58
CA VAL A 269 3.77 30.74 -20.25
C VAL A 269 3.57 30.89 -21.75
N LEU A 270 4.66 30.75 -22.51
CA LEU A 270 4.64 30.77 -23.97
C LEU A 270 4.41 29.36 -24.48
N ALA A 271 3.16 29.04 -24.80
CA ALA A 271 2.72 27.71 -25.15
C ALA A 271 2.55 27.50 -26.67
N PHE A 272 3.62 27.78 -27.43
CA PHE A 272 3.74 27.56 -28.87
C PHE A 272 5.21 27.34 -29.28
N ALA A 273 5.45 26.73 -30.44
CA ALA A 273 6.81 26.55 -30.98
C ALA A 273 7.31 27.81 -31.69
N HIS A 274 8.58 28.19 -31.55
CA HIS A 274 9.21 29.27 -32.33
C HIS A 274 10.72 29.02 -32.46
N GLY A 275 11.30 29.32 -33.64
CA GLY A 275 12.73 29.10 -33.90
C GLY A 275 13.65 29.86 -32.93
N ASP A 276 13.21 31.05 -32.50
CA ASP A 276 13.91 31.92 -31.55
C ASP A 276 13.10 32.13 -30.26
N ILE A 277 12.45 31.07 -29.74
CA ILE A 277 11.54 31.17 -28.59
C ILE A 277 12.20 31.75 -27.33
N GLU A 278 13.49 31.50 -27.12
CA GLU A 278 14.25 32.06 -26.00
C GLU A 278 14.34 33.60 -26.11
N THR A 279 14.54 34.14 -27.31
CA THR A 279 14.56 35.58 -27.57
C THR A 279 13.21 36.22 -27.25
N VAL A 280 12.11 35.60 -27.70
CA VAL A 280 10.75 36.03 -27.36
C VAL A 280 10.54 36.04 -25.85
N ALA A 281 10.96 34.98 -25.17
CA ALA A 281 10.82 34.87 -23.72
C ALA A 281 11.60 35.95 -22.97
N ASN A 282 12.84 36.26 -23.40
CA ASN A 282 13.67 37.32 -22.82
C ASN A 282 13.03 38.70 -22.99
N GLN A 283 12.49 39.01 -24.17
CA GLN A 283 11.80 40.27 -24.41
C GLN A 283 10.50 40.41 -23.60
N VAL A 284 9.70 39.33 -23.51
CA VAL A 284 8.50 39.29 -22.67
C VAL A 284 8.86 39.53 -21.22
N ALA A 285 9.92 38.89 -20.72
CA ALA A 285 10.40 39.09 -19.36
C ALA A 285 10.83 40.54 -19.14
N ASP A 286 11.68 41.10 -20.01
CA ASP A 286 12.16 42.48 -19.91
C ASP A 286 11.02 43.51 -19.91
N LEU A 287 9.99 43.32 -20.73
CA LEU A 287 8.84 44.24 -20.81
C LEU A 287 7.89 44.11 -19.61
N THR A 288 7.64 42.89 -19.14
CA THR A 288 6.64 42.62 -18.10
C THR A 288 7.21 42.66 -16.69
N GLY A 289 8.49 42.31 -16.52
CA GLY A 289 9.13 42.03 -15.24
C GLY A 289 8.79 40.65 -14.66
N SER A 290 7.94 39.87 -15.33
CA SER A 290 7.50 38.54 -14.88
C SER A 290 8.53 37.45 -15.24
N ARG A 291 8.47 36.31 -14.55
CA ARG A 291 9.13 35.09 -15.00
C ARG A 291 8.40 34.56 -16.23
N VAL A 292 9.17 34.13 -17.23
CA VAL A 292 8.62 33.55 -18.46
C VAL A 292 9.04 32.08 -18.58
N TRP A 293 8.08 31.22 -18.88
CA TRP A 293 8.25 29.81 -19.17
C TRP A 293 8.14 29.56 -20.67
N TYR A 294 9.10 28.83 -21.22
CA TYR A 294 9.14 28.46 -22.63
C TYR A 294 9.69 27.04 -22.82
N SER A 295 9.50 26.48 -24.01
CA SER A 295 10.12 25.21 -24.41
C SER A 295 10.74 25.35 -25.79
N GLU A 296 11.98 24.88 -25.94
CA GLU A 296 12.65 24.76 -27.24
C GLU A 296 12.15 23.56 -28.06
N GLN A 297 11.32 22.70 -27.46
CA GLN A 297 10.77 21.53 -28.14
C GLN A 297 9.51 21.91 -28.93
N ASP A 298 9.19 21.11 -29.96
CA ASP A 298 7.97 21.29 -30.76
C ASP A 298 6.71 21.18 -29.89
N LEU A 299 6.23 22.32 -29.40
CA LEU A 299 5.06 22.44 -28.56
C LEU A 299 3.80 22.68 -29.39
N LYS A 300 2.76 21.89 -29.12
CA LYS A 300 1.46 21.97 -29.81
C LYS A 300 0.31 21.63 -28.86
N VAL A 301 -0.88 22.14 -29.15
CA VAL A 301 -2.13 21.62 -28.59
C VAL A 301 -2.57 20.44 -29.45
N ALA A 302 -2.78 19.27 -28.84
CA ALA A 302 -3.27 18.11 -29.57
C ALA A 302 -4.13 17.21 -28.67
N THR A 303 -5.05 16.47 -29.32
CA THR A 303 -5.92 15.50 -28.66
C THR A 303 -5.16 14.18 -28.47
N ASP A 304 -5.06 13.71 -27.23
CA ASP A 304 -4.62 12.36 -26.94
C ASP A 304 -5.68 11.37 -27.44
N TRP A 305 -5.31 10.53 -28.42
CA TRP A 305 -6.23 9.57 -29.02
C TRP A 305 -6.71 8.47 -28.06
N ARG A 306 -5.99 8.21 -26.95
CA ARG A 306 -6.36 7.20 -25.94
C ARG A 306 -7.43 7.73 -24.99
N SER A 307 -7.18 8.89 -24.38
CA SER A 307 -8.10 9.51 -23.42
C SER A 307 -9.17 10.40 -24.06
N GLY A 308 -8.94 10.86 -25.28
CA GLY A 308 -9.77 11.86 -25.96
C GLY A 308 -9.58 13.29 -25.44
N ALA A 309 -8.66 13.52 -24.49
CA ALA A 309 -8.42 14.83 -23.89
C ALA A 309 -7.47 15.68 -24.75
N GLU A 310 -7.77 16.97 -24.90
CA GLU A 310 -6.81 17.95 -25.43
C GLU A 310 -5.73 18.24 -24.39
N ARG A 311 -4.47 18.34 -24.81
CA ARG A 311 -3.31 18.56 -23.94
C ARG A 311 -2.31 19.51 -24.61
N LEU A 312 -1.55 20.22 -23.79
CA LEU A 312 -0.26 20.78 -24.20
C LEU A 312 0.71 19.63 -24.42
N MET A 313 1.28 19.50 -25.61
CA MET A 313 2.15 18.37 -26.00
C MET A 313 3.51 18.85 -26.48
N THR A 314 4.59 18.30 -25.92
CA THR A 314 5.99 18.58 -26.29
C THR A 314 6.68 17.34 -26.85
N GLY A 315 7.78 17.54 -27.57
CA GLY A 315 8.76 16.49 -27.87
C GLY A 315 9.58 16.07 -26.65
N PRO A 316 10.32 14.96 -26.71
CA PRO A 316 11.10 14.46 -25.59
C PRO A 316 12.23 15.43 -25.23
N ALA A 317 12.54 15.56 -23.93
CA ALA A 317 13.62 16.43 -23.48
C ALA A 317 14.98 16.00 -24.06
N PRO A 318 15.88 16.95 -24.40
CA PRO A 318 17.24 16.64 -24.82
C PRO A 318 17.94 15.77 -23.76
N GLY A 319 18.44 14.60 -24.15
CA GLY A 319 19.12 13.67 -23.24
C GLY A 319 18.20 12.79 -22.37
N GLY A 320 16.88 12.82 -22.58
CA GLY A 320 15.92 11.97 -21.84
C GLY A 320 15.61 12.45 -20.42
N GLY A 321 15.82 13.74 -20.15
CA GLY A 321 15.51 14.37 -18.86
C GLY A 321 14.01 14.48 -18.56
N ALA A 322 13.68 14.77 -17.30
CA ALA A 322 12.30 14.80 -16.81
C ALA A 322 11.49 16.04 -17.25
N HIS A 323 12.14 17.13 -17.66
CA HIS A 323 11.48 18.42 -17.89
C HIS A 323 11.87 19.03 -19.23
N THR A 324 10.87 19.45 -20.02
CA THR A 324 11.04 20.06 -21.36
C THR A 324 10.90 21.58 -21.36
N TRP A 325 10.57 22.16 -20.21
CA TRP A 325 10.34 23.59 -20.03
C TRP A 325 11.54 24.25 -19.40
N THR A 326 11.75 25.53 -19.71
CA THR A 326 12.79 26.39 -19.15
C THR A 326 12.12 27.65 -18.62
N SER A 327 12.56 28.14 -17.47
CA SER A 327 12.14 29.42 -16.93
C SER A 327 13.26 30.45 -17.06
N LEU A 328 12.89 31.70 -17.33
CA LEU A 328 13.83 32.82 -17.29
C LEU A 328 13.22 34.00 -16.54
N ARG A 329 14.09 34.85 -15.98
CA ARG A 329 13.73 36.14 -15.37
C ARG A 329 14.56 37.25 -16.03
N PRO A 330 14.10 38.51 -16.00
CA PRO A 330 14.85 39.62 -16.57
C PRO A 330 16.28 39.67 -16.02
N GLY A 331 17.27 39.66 -16.92
CA GLY A 331 18.70 39.73 -16.58
C GLY A 331 19.28 38.49 -15.87
N GLN A 332 18.58 37.35 -15.87
CA GLN A 332 19.09 36.07 -15.33
C GLN A 332 19.22 35.02 -16.44
N ASP A 333 20.20 34.13 -16.29
CA ASP A 333 20.36 33.00 -17.22
C ASP A 333 19.15 32.05 -17.14
N PRO A 334 18.76 31.41 -18.26
CA PRO A 334 17.67 30.44 -18.27
C PRO A 334 17.94 29.25 -17.33
N VAL A 335 16.91 28.80 -16.63
CA VAL A 335 16.97 27.68 -15.68
C VAL A 335 16.00 26.59 -16.12
N PRO A 336 16.45 25.32 -16.26
CA PRO A 336 15.56 24.20 -16.55
C PRO A 336 14.40 24.11 -15.57
N GLY A 337 13.23 23.75 -16.10
CA GLY A 337 11.99 23.64 -15.35
C GLY A 337 11.94 22.42 -14.45
N GLY A 338 10.94 22.43 -13.57
CA GLY A 338 10.86 21.56 -12.40
C GLY A 338 11.15 22.38 -11.15
N ARG A 339 10.36 22.23 -10.08
CA ARG A 339 10.79 22.83 -8.82
C ARG A 339 11.92 21.92 -8.34
N ALA A 340 12.99 22.49 -7.80
CA ALA A 340 13.98 21.70 -7.08
C ALA A 340 13.36 21.20 -5.75
N THR A 341 12.35 20.34 -5.81
CA THR A 341 11.69 19.78 -4.63
C THR A 341 12.25 18.38 -4.37
N GLY A 342 12.82 18.23 -3.17
CA GLY A 342 13.40 16.98 -2.71
C GLY A 342 14.90 16.87 -2.93
N ALA A 343 15.64 17.99 -2.85
CA ALA A 343 16.87 17.91 -2.10
C ALA A 343 16.46 17.42 -0.70
N PRO A 344 17.01 16.30 -0.17
CA PRO A 344 16.87 16.05 1.26
C PRO A 344 17.29 17.36 1.93
N ALA A 345 16.49 17.88 2.86
CA ALA A 345 17.00 18.89 3.77
C ALA A 345 18.37 18.36 4.18
N ALA A 346 19.42 19.11 3.81
CA ALA A 346 20.79 18.67 3.99
C ALA A 346 20.86 18.10 5.39
N ASP A 347 21.25 16.83 5.47
CA ASP A 347 21.50 16.12 6.72
C ASP A 347 22.12 17.14 7.69
N PRO A 348 21.58 17.40 8.89
CA PRO A 348 22.23 18.31 9.80
C PRO A 348 23.57 17.70 10.21
N ARG A 349 24.59 18.08 9.42
CA ARG A 349 26.01 18.12 9.72
C ARG A 349 26.74 16.77 9.68
N THR A 350 27.28 16.43 8.52
CA THR A 350 28.63 15.86 8.46
C THR A 350 29.59 16.92 7.90
N SER A 351 30.57 17.32 8.72
CA SER A 351 31.73 18.16 8.40
C SER A 351 31.51 19.67 8.23
N ASP A 352 31.47 20.40 9.35
CA ASP A 352 32.58 21.32 9.62
C ASP A 352 32.76 21.49 11.14
N GLY A 353 34.00 21.61 11.61
CA GLY A 353 34.42 21.51 13.02
C GLY A 353 33.92 22.63 13.96
N THR A 354 32.62 22.90 13.99
CA THR A 354 31.97 23.82 14.91
C THR A 354 30.98 23.05 15.78
N VAL A 355 31.11 23.23 17.09
CA VAL A 355 30.35 22.57 18.16
C VAL A 355 28.85 22.50 17.80
N PRO A 356 28.19 21.33 17.89
CA PRO A 356 26.78 21.19 17.54
C PRO A 356 25.91 22.09 18.44
N ASP A 357 24.97 22.79 17.81
CA ASP A 357 23.89 23.50 18.49
C ASP A 357 22.96 22.45 19.14
N THR A 358 22.98 22.37 20.46
CA THR A 358 22.39 21.30 21.30
C THR A 358 20.89 21.49 21.57
N THR A 359 20.12 22.02 20.61
CA THR A 359 18.75 22.49 20.88
C THR A 359 17.64 21.78 20.09
N ALA A 360 17.94 20.86 19.18
CA ALA A 360 16.92 19.96 18.63
C ALA A 360 16.56 18.90 19.69
N SER A 361 15.29 18.87 20.11
CA SER A 361 14.77 17.87 21.05
C SER A 361 14.83 16.47 20.43
N ASP A 362 15.04 15.41 21.22
CA ASP A 362 14.89 14.00 20.79
C ASP A 362 13.54 13.76 20.07
N ILE A 363 12.53 14.54 20.44
CA ILE A 363 11.18 14.55 19.86
C ILE A 363 11.20 15.04 18.41
N ASP A 364 11.92 16.13 18.12
CA ASP A 364 11.96 16.71 16.77
C ASP A 364 12.72 15.80 15.80
N ALA A 365 13.76 15.11 16.29
CA ALA A 365 14.46 14.09 15.50
C ALA A 365 13.56 12.91 15.11
N ARG A 366 12.52 12.59 15.92
CA ARG A 366 11.55 11.52 15.65
C ARG A 366 10.31 11.98 14.89
N ARG A 367 10.19 13.27 14.55
CA ARG A 367 9.12 13.69 13.63
C ARG A 367 9.43 13.10 12.25
N PRO A 368 8.46 12.44 11.59
CA PRO A 368 8.70 11.91 10.24
C PRO A 368 9.03 13.04 9.27
N HIS A 369 10.10 12.88 8.49
CA HIS A 369 10.50 13.81 7.42
C HIS A 369 10.47 13.05 6.09
N GLN A 370 9.27 12.56 5.79
CA GLN A 370 9.02 11.72 4.63
C GLN A 370 9.33 12.51 3.36
N LEU A 371 10.06 11.88 2.44
CA LEU A 371 10.30 12.47 1.14
C LEU A 371 9.02 12.33 0.33
N THR A 372 8.31 13.44 0.13
CA THR A 372 7.07 13.49 -0.64
C THR A 372 7.23 14.39 -1.85
N THR A 373 6.54 14.06 -2.93
CA THR A 373 6.54 14.88 -4.15
C THR A 373 5.19 14.77 -4.87
N ARG A 374 4.81 15.85 -5.55
CA ARG A 374 3.75 15.86 -6.58
C ARG A 374 4.33 15.94 -7.99
N GLU A 375 5.65 16.08 -8.09
CA GLU A 375 6.40 16.27 -9.32
C GLU A 375 6.86 14.92 -9.85
N TYR A 376 5.95 14.27 -10.55
CA TYR A 376 6.21 13.04 -11.28
C TYR A 376 5.43 13.03 -12.59
N GLY A 377 6.03 12.43 -13.62
CA GLY A 377 5.36 12.12 -14.86
C GLY A 377 4.51 10.86 -14.69
N PHE A 378 3.34 10.78 -15.32
CA PHE A 378 2.50 9.59 -15.34
C PHE A 378 2.34 9.07 -16.77
N VAL A 379 2.55 7.77 -16.93
CA VAL A 379 2.40 7.06 -18.20
C VAL A 379 1.27 6.06 -18.04
N ASP A 380 0.25 6.21 -18.89
CA ASP A 380 -0.95 5.37 -18.90
C ASP A 380 -1.22 4.77 -20.28
N GLY A 381 -1.02 3.46 -20.38
CA GLY A 381 -1.34 2.68 -21.57
C GLY A 381 -2.83 2.38 -21.73
N HIS A 382 -3.63 2.48 -20.67
CA HIS A 382 -5.07 2.18 -20.69
C HIS A 382 -5.94 3.42 -20.99
N GLY A 383 -5.45 4.61 -20.67
CA GLY A 383 -6.17 5.88 -20.85
C GLY A 383 -7.27 6.13 -19.82
N ASP A 384 -7.30 5.37 -18.72
CA ASP A 384 -8.29 5.53 -17.65
C ASP A 384 -7.83 6.43 -16.51
N GLY A 385 -6.56 6.85 -16.47
CA GLY A 385 -6.01 7.77 -15.48
C GLY A 385 -5.87 7.21 -14.06
N GLU A 386 -6.10 5.90 -13.85
CA GLU A 386 -6.03 5.28 -12.52
C GLU A 386 -4.58 5.19 -12.03
N LEU A 387 -4.26 5.91 -10.94
CA LEU A 387 -2.96 5.87 -10.29
C LEU A 387 -2.96 4.87 -9.12
N PHE A 388 -3.92 5.01 -8.21
CA PHE A 388 -4.14 4.10 -7.09
C PHE A 388 -5.60 3.69 -7.02
N ARG A 389 -5.84 2.50 -6.45
CA ARG A 389 -7.17 1.97 -6.21
C ARG A 389 -7.22 1.30 -4.85
N ASN A 390 -7.92 1.92 -3.91
CA ASN A 390 -7.98 1.50 -2.52
C ASN A 390 -9.41 1.15 -2.10
N PRO A 391 -9.61 0.28 -1.10
CA PRO A 391 -10.92 0.10 -0.49
C PRO A 391 -11.39 1.44 0.10
N GLY A 392 -12.57 1.92 -0.32
CA GLY A 392 -13.13 3.17 0.20
C GLY A 392 -13.80 3.01 1.55
N ASP A 393 -14.42 4.09 2.01
CA ASP A 393 -15.11 4.10 3.30
C ASP A 393 -16.35 3.18 3.32
N LEU A 394 -16.65 2.68 4.52
CA LEU A 394 -17.86 1.89 4.77
C LEU A 394 -19.05 2.82 4.99
N GLU A 395 -20.03 2.74 4.11
CA GLU A 395 -21.28 3.49 4.22
C GLU A 395 -22.43 2.55 4.59
N ASN A 396 -23.28 2.98 5.53
CA ASN A 396 -24.49 2.24 5.89
C ASN A 396 -25.69 2.83 5.15
N THR A 397 -26.19 2.14 4.13
CA THR A 397 -27.24 2.64 3.23
C THR A 397 -28.53 1.79 3.30
N PRO A 398 -29.71 2.43 3.36
CA PRO A 398 -30.98 1.72 3.21
C PRO A 398 -31.08 1.12 1.79
N THR A 399 -30.96 -0.20 1.70
CA THR A 399 -30.93 -0.93 0.43
C THR A 399 -32.18 -1.79 0.29
N ALA A 400 -32.90 -1.63 -0.81
CA ALA A 400 -33.99 -2.51 -1.22
C ALA A 400 -33.53 -3.48 -2.32
N PRO A 401 -34.16 -4.67 -2.46
CA PRO A 401 -33.85 -5.56 -3.56
C PRO A 401 -33.98 -4.86 -4.92
N ARG A 402 -33.11 -5.17 -5.87
CA ARG A 402 -33.07 -4.53 -7.20
C ARG A 402 -34.40 -4.51 -7.95
N SER A 403 -35.24 -5.54 -7.76
CA SER A 403 -36.56 -5.63 -8.40
C SER A 403 -37.58 -4.63 -7.84
N LEU A 404 -37.29 -4.05 -6.68
CA LEU A 404 -38.11 -3.05 -5.98
C LEU A 404 -37.40 -1.69 -5.87
N ALA A 405 -36.18 -1.54 -6.41
CA ALA A 405 -35.36 -0.33 -6.22
C ALA A 405 -35.97 0.98 -6.76
N ALA A 406 -36.92 0.89 -7.69
CA ALA A 406 -37.63 2.06 -8.22
C ALA A 406 -38.79 2.53 -7.33
N ASP A 407 -39.20 1.74 -6.33
CA ASP A 407 -40.27 2.07 -5.40
C ASP A 407 -39.68 2.76 -4.15
N PRO A 408 -40.00 4.04 -3.89
CA PRO A 408 -39.48 4.77 -2.73
C PRO A 408 -39.95 4.19 -1.38
N ASP A 409 -41.04 3.43 -1.36
CA ASP A 409 -41.59 2.77 -0.17
C ASP A 409 -41.20 1.27 -0.08
N ALA A 410 -40.22 0.85 -0.88
CA ALA A 410 -39.75 -0.53 -0.92
C ALA A 410 -39.25 -1.03 0.45
N PRO A 411 -39.39 -2.33 0.76
CA PRO A 411 -38.87 -2.94 1.97
C PRO A 411 -37.34 -2.94 1.97
N SER A 412 -36.74 -1.86 2.47
CA SER A 412 -35.28 -1.69 2.58
C SER A 412 -34.74 -2.19 3.92
N LEU A 413 -33.46 -2.56 3.93
CA LEU A 413 -32.67 -2.88 5.12
C LEU A 413 -31.39 -2.04 5.11
N LEU A 414 -30.92 -1.62 6.28
CA LEU A 414 -29.64 -0.93 6.40
C LEU A 414 -28.53 -1.96 6.18
N LEU A 415 -27.80 -1.84 5.06
CA LEU A 415 -26.68 -2.71 4.71
C LEU A 415 -25.41 -1.85 4.60
N ALA A 416 -24.25 -2.43 4.89
CA ALA A 416 -23.00 -1.76 4.56
C ALA A 416 -22.64 -1.96 3.09
N THR A 417 -22.21 -0.87 2.49
CA THR A 417 -21.66 -0.79 1.14
C THR A 417 -20.26 -0.21 1.23
N GLN A 418 -19.35 -0.78 0.45
CA GLN A 418 -17.99 -0.27 0.29
C GLN A 418 -17.67 -0.27 -1.20
N THR A 419 -17.17 0.86 -1.68
CA THR A 419 -16.72 0.96 -3.07
C THR A 419 -15.19 0.97 -3.12
N TRP A 420 -14.64 1.02 -4.33
CA TRP A 420 -13.20 1.20 -4.52
C TRP A 420 -12.98 2.67 -4.87
N ASP A 421 -12.18 3.34 -4.06
CA ASP A 421 -11.77 4.72 -4.32
C ASP A 421 -10.62 4.69 -5.32
N VAL A 422 -10.82 5.38 -6.44
CA VAL A 422 -9.82 5.52 -7.50
C VAL A 422 -9.19 6.88 -7.39
N GLU A 423 -7.92 6.91 -7.02
CA GLU A 423 -7.11 8.12 -7.05
C GLU A 423 -6.52 8.27 -8.46
N ARG A 424 -6.80 9.41 -9.09
CA ARG A 424 -6.45 9.68 -10.48
C ARG A 424 -5.17 10.50 -10.56
N ALA A 425 -4.42 10.29 -11.64
CA ALA A 425 -3.14 10.96 -11.87
C ALA A 425 -3.29 12.44 -12.28
N ASP A 426 -4.44 12.85 -12.79
CA ASP A 426 -4.76 14.24 -13.16
C ASP A 426 -4.67 15.20 -11.97
N GLY A 427 -5.07 14.76 -10.78
CA GLY A 427 -4.91 15.52 -9.54
C GLY A 427 -3.47 15.62 -9.00
N HIS A 428 -2.50 14.95 -9.65
CA HIS A 428 -1.11 14.81 -9.22
C HIS A 428 -0.97 14.65 -7.68
N PRO A 429 -1.65 13.65 -7.09
CA PRO A 429 -1.61 13.43 -5.65
C PRO A 429 -0.19 13.22 -5.14
N ALA A 430 0.06 13.62 -3.90
CA ALA A 430 1.38 13.49 -3.31
C ALA A 430 1.75 12.00 -3.13
N VAL A 431 2.95 11.64 -3.58
CA VAL A 431 3.54 10.31 -3.38
C VAL A 431 4.73 10.41 -2.44
N ARG A 432 4.89 9.41 -1.58
CA ARG A 432 6.10 9.24 -0.76
C ARG A 432 7.10 8.40 -1.53
N ILE A 433 8.34 8.85 -1.60
CA ILE A 433 9.39 8.30 -2.46
C ILE A 433 10.60 7.84 -1.65
N SER A 434 11.36 6.89 -2.20
CA SER A 434 12.68 6.57 -1.66
C SER A 434 13.71 7.63 -2.04
N ALA A 435 14.76 7.76 -1.21
CA ALA A 435 15.84 8.71 -1.43
C ALA A 435 16.57 8.49 -2.77
N ASP A 436 16.73 7.24 -3.19
CA ASP A 436 17.32 6.85 -4.49
C ASP A 436 16.33 6.94 -5.67
N ARG A 437 15.09 7.40 -5.42
CA ARG A 437 14.02 7.53 -6.43
C ARG A 437 13.72 6.21 -7.15
N THR A 438 13.82 5.07 -6.47
CA THR A 438 13.51 3.74 -7.05
C THR A 438 12.21 3.14 -6.56
N LEU A 439 11.61 3.69 -5.50
CA LEU A 439 10.30 3.35 -4.96
C LEU A 439 9.41 4.59 -4.80
N ALA A 440 8.12 4.41 -4.99
CA ALA A 440 7.10 5.35 -4.54
C ALA A 440 5.86 4.62 -4.02
N VAL A 441 5.21 5.20 -3.01
CA VAL A 441 3.94 4.74 -2.45
C VAL A 441 3.00 5.93 -2.30
N GLN A 442 1.70 5.65 -2.20
CA GLN A 442 0.73 6.67 -1.80
C GLN A 442 1.18 7.32 -0.47
N ASN A 443 1.05 8.64 -0.36
CA ASN A 443 1.46 9.37 0.84
C ASN A 443 0.56 9.06 2.05
N GLU A 444 -0.73 8.84 1.81
CA GLU A 444 -1.70 8.47 2.84
C GLU A 444 -1.57 6.99 3.24
N TYR A 445 -2.33 6.56 4.25
CA TYR A 445 -2.17 5.26 4.87
C TYR A 445 -2.49 4.10 3.90
N GLY A 446 -1.44 3.41 3.46
CA GLY A 446 -1.48 2.02 2.96
C GLY A 446 -2.28 1.80 1.67
N SER A 447 -1.59 1.63 0.54
CA SER A 447 -2.23 1.29 -0.74
C SER A 447 -2.03 -0.18 -1.09
N GLN A 448 -2.93 -0.75 -1.90
CA GLN A 448 -2.73 -2.07 -2.51
C GLN A 448 -1.72 -2.07 -3.66
N GLN A 449 -1.25 -0.88 -4.07
CA GLN A 449 -0.26 -0.70 -5.12
C GLN A 449 0.93 0.11 -4.62
N VAL A 450 2.10 -0.20 -5.16
CA VAL A 450 3.32 0.61 -5.03
C VAL A 450 3.95 0.80 -6.39
N TYR A 451 4.80 1.80 -6.56
CA TYR A 451 5.55 2.03 -7.77
C TYR A 451 7.02 1.71 -7.51
N ALA A 452 7.65 0.95 -8.42
CA ALA A 452 9.05 0.57 -8.28
C ALA A 452 9.76 0.38 -9.62
N THR A 453 11.07 0.58 -9.66
CA THR A 453 11.87 0.22 -10.83
C THR A 453 11.80 -1.29 -11.08
N ARG A 454 11.95 -1.70 -12.34
CA ARG A 454 11.99 -3.13 -12.70
C ARG A 454 13.08 -3.88 -11.92
N LYS A 455 14.25 -3.25 -11.76
CA LYS A 455 15.38 -3.84 -11.02
C LYS A 455 15.05 -4.06 -9.54
N ALA A 456 14.45 -3.08 -8.85
CA ALA A 456 14.02 -3.26 -7.46
C ALA A 456 13.04 -4.43 -7.29
N VAL A 457 12.09 -4.57 -8.24
CA VAL A 457 11.14 -5.70 -8.27
C VAL A 457 11.83 -7.04 -8.52
N ASP A 458 12.69 -7.12 -9.53
CA ASP A 458 13.40 -8.36 -9.88
C ASP A 458 14.32 -8.83 -8.74
N ASP A 459 15.10 -7.92 -8.15
CA ASP A 459 15.97 -8.20 -7.01
C ASP A 459 15.16 -8.66 -5.78
N SER A 460 14.00 -8.03 -5.55
CA SER A 460 13.09 -8.41 -4.45
C SER A 460 12.42 -9.77 -4.72
N ASN A 461 11.98 -10.05 -5.95
CA ASN A 461 11.42 -11.35 -6.34
C ASN A 461 12.43 -12.50 -6.20
N VAL A 462 13.72 -12.24 -6.46
CA VAL A 462 14.81 -13.16 -6.16
C VAL A 462 14.89 -13.46 -4.67
N LYS A 463 14.84 -12.43 -3.80
CA LYS A 463 14.86 -12.61 -2.34
C LYS A 463 13.60 -13.33 -1.84
N LEU A 464 12.41 -12.97 -2.32
CA LEU A 464 11.14 -13.65 -2.00
C LEU A 464 11.17 -15.13 -2.38
N THR A 465 11.75 -15.46 -3.53
CA THR A 465 11.93 -16.84 -3.99
C THR A 465 12.89 -17.61 -3.09
N ARG A 466 14.06 -17.04 -2.78
CA ARG A 466 15.03 -17.64 -1.85
C ARG A 466 14.43 -17.83 -0.45
N ALA A 467 13.62 -16.88 0.01
CA ALA A 467 12.91 -16.94 1.27
C ALA A 467 11.72 -17.91 1.26
N GLY A 468 11.38 -18.52 0.11
CA GLY A 468 10.31 -19.51 0.00
C GLY A 468 8.92 -18.97 0.32
N LEU A 469 8.67 -17.67 0.11
CA LEU A 469 7.37 -17.07 0.36
C LEU A 469 6.38 -17.40 -0.76
N ALA A 470 5.09 -17.47 -0.42
CA ALA A 470 3.96 -17.72 -1.31
C ALA A 470 3.43 -16.43 -1.98
N VAL A 471 4.31 -15.46 -2.21
CA VAL A 471 4.00 -14.18 -2.86
C VAL A 471 5.14 -13.74 -3.79
N ARG A 472 4.80 -13.18 -4.94
CA ARG A 472 5.70 -12.49 -5.86
C ARG A 472 5.16 -11.09 -6.13
N LEU A 473 5.98 -10.25 -6.73
CA LEU A 473 5.60 -8.90 -7.16
C LEU A 473 5.39 -8.91 -8.67
N GLY A 474 4.18 -8.55 -9.11
CA GLY A 474 3.84 -8.38 -10.52
C GLY A 474 4.00 -6.93 -10.94
N ILE A 475 4.51 -6.71 -12.16
CA ILE A 475 4.60 -5.40 -12.79
C ILE A 475 3.43 -5.23 -13.77
N ASP A 476 2.69 -4.14 -13.64
CA ASP A 476 1.80 -3.63 -14.68
C ASP A 476 2.64 -2.77 -15.64
N ALA A 477 2.91 -3.28 -16.85
CA ALA A 477 3.76 -2.60 -17.82
C ALA A 477 3.07 -1.37 -18.47
N GLU A 478 1.75 -1.30 -18.39
CA GLU A 478 0.95 -0.23 -18.98
C GLU A 478 0.79 0.96 -18.04
N ARG A 479 1.22 0.85 -16.77
CA ARG A 479 1.14 1.95 -15.80
C ARG A 479 2.48 2.19 -15.12
N SER A 480 3.00 3.40 -15.29
CA SER A 480 4.25 3.81 -14.64
C SER A 480 4.25 5.28 -14.27
N ILE A 481 5.04 5.64 -13.27
CA ILE A 481 5.42 7.02 -12.99
C ILE A 481 6.90 7.24 -13.35
N VAL A 482 7.26 8.48 -13.64
CA VAL A 482 8.64 8.92 -13.86
C VAL A 482 9.01 9.91 -12.77
N LEU A 483 10.00 9.57 -11.95
CA LEU A 483 10.52 10.44 -10.90
C LEU A 483 11.77 11.16 -11.39
N PRO A 484 11.82 12.50 -11.36
CA PRO A 484 13.04 13.25 -11.65
C PRO A 484 14.19 12.87 -10.71
N THR A 485 15.40 12.80 -11.24
CA THR A 485 16.63 12.56 -10.48
C THR A 485 17.47 13.84 -10.37
N PRO A 486 18.28 14.03 -9.30
CA PRO A 486 19.06 15.26 -9.11
C PRO A 486 20.07 15.59 -10.20
N ASP A 487 20.47 14.61 -11.01
CA ASP A 487 21.35 14.76 -12.17
C ASP A 487 20.62 15.20 -13.46
N GLY A 488 19.33 15.51 -13.36
CA GLY A 488 18.48 15.98 -14.47
C GLY A 488 17.81 14.85 -15.28
N GLY A 489 18.07 13.59 -14.94
CA GLY A 489 17.41 12.42 -15.52
C GLY A 489 16.04 12.12 -14.92
N GLY A 490 15.54 10.90 -15.16
CA GLY A 490 14.33 10.39 -14.53
C GLY A 490 14.32 8.86 -14.41
N ASN A 491 13.88 8.36 -13.27
CA ASN A 491 13.66 6.93 -13.05
C ASN A 491 12.21 6.57 -13.39
N ARG A 492 12.02 5.57 -14.26
CA ARG A 492 10.71 5.01 -14.55
C ARG A 492 10.37 3.88 -13.57
N LEU A 493 9.30 4.07 -12.82
CA LEU A 493 8.78 3.14 -11.82
C LEU A 493 7.44 2.59 -12.30
N PHE A 494 7.28 1.27 -12.33
CA PHE A 494 6.04 0.63 -12.76
C PHE A 494 5.13 0.36 -11.59
N ARG A 495 3.81 0.31 -11.83
CA ARG A 495 2.85 -0.10 -10.81
C ARG A 495 3.06 -1.58 -10.46
N VAL A 496 3.18 -1.86 -9.18
CA VAL A 496 3.48 -3.17 -8.60
C VAL A 496 2.36 -3.60 -7.68
N THR A 497 1.93 -4.85 -7.84
CA THR A 497 0.96 -5.50 -6.96
C THR A 497 1.45 -6.90 -6.55
N PRO A 498 1.06 -7.39 -5.37
CA PRO A 498 1.41 -8.75 -4.96
C PRO A 498 0.61 -9.78 -5.77
N VAL A 499 1.33 -10.81 -6.22
CA VAL A 499 0.80 -12.02 -6.87
C VAL A 499 0.96 -13.17 -5.88
N PHE A 500 -0.16 -13.64 -5.32
CA PHE A 500 -0.15 -14.77 -4.39
C PHE A 500 0.06 -16.06 -5.16
N THR A 501 1.14 -16.79 -4.84
CA THR A 501 1.48 -18.07 -5.45
C THR A 501 0.96 -19.26 -4.65
N ASN A 502 0.14 -18.98 -3.62
CA ASN A 502 -0.62 -20.00 -2.93
C ASN A 502 -1.65 -20.64 -3.89
N ARG A 503 -2.30 -21.70 -3.42
CA ARG A 503 -3.24 -22.46 -4.23
C ARG A 503 -4.47 -21.66 -4.69
N ALA A 504 -4.94 -20.73 -3.87
CA ALA A 504 -6.11 -19.93 -4.18
C ALA A 504 -5.81 -18.83 -5.21
N GLY A 505 -4.55 -18.47 -5.40
CA GLY A 505 -4.14 -17.31 -6.23
C GLY A 505 -4.52 -15.96 -5.61
N GLU A 506 -5.02 -15.95 -4.39
CA GLU A 506 -5.46 -14.77 -3.65
C GLU A 506 -5.15 -14.93 -2.15
N SER A 507 -5.20 -13.83 -1.40
CA SER A 507 -5.17 -13.89 0.06
C SER A 507 -6.37 -14.66 0.60
N THR A 508 -6.11 -15.65 1.47
CA THR A 508 -7.15 -16.46 2.13
C THR A 508 -7.42 -16.03 3.56
N GLU A 509 -6.50 -15.28 4.18
CA GLU A 509 -6.52 -14.96 5.60
C GLU A 509 -6.71 -13.46 5.84
N GLU A 510 -7.42 -13.14 6.93
CA GLU A 510 -7.68 -11.75 7.34
C GLU A 510 -6.90 -11.32 8.59
N VAL A 511 -6.59 -12.27 9.49
CA VAL A 511 -5.87 -12.00 10.74
C VAL A 511 -4.37 -11.91 10.45
N CYS A 512 -3.68 -10.91 10.97
CA CYS A 512 -2.26 -10.64 10.67
C CYS A 512 -1.33 -11.85 10.87
N ARG A 513 -1.52 -12.63 11.94
CA ARG A 513 -0.79 -13.88 12.19
C ARG A 513 -0.98 -14.89 11.08
N ASP A 514 -2.24 -15.17 10.76
CA ASP A 514 -2.58 -16.23 9.82
C ASP A 514 -2.23 -15.79 8.39
N PHE A 515 -2.33 -14.49 8.09
CA PHE A 515 -1.83 -13.87 6.87
C PHE A 515 -0.31 -14.04 6.72
N ALA A 516 0.48 -13.77 7.77
CA ALA A 516 1.93 -14.00 7.74
C ALA A 516 2.28 -15.50 7.59
N ILE A 517 1.51 -16.39 8.22
CA ILE A 517 1.65 -17.85 8.06
C ILE A 517 1.37 -18.26 6.61
N MET A 518 0.30 -17.77 6.01
CA MET A 518 -0.06 -18.02 4.62
C MET A 518 1.04 -17.52 3.67
N LEU A 519 1.55 -16.29 3.86
CA LEU A 519 2.67 -15.76 3.07
C LEU A 519 3.92 -16.64 3.20
N ALA A 520 4.14 -17.27 4.35
CA ALA A 520 5.27 -18.15 4.61
C ALA A 520 5.08 -19.61 4.18
N GLY A 521 4.03 -19.93 3.41
CA GLY A 521 3.71 -21.29 2.97
C GLY A 521 3.27 -22.19 4.11
N ASP A 522 2.31 -21.72 4.91
CA ASP A 522 1.81 -22.34 6.15
C ASP A 522 2.89 -22.50 7.24
N GLY A 523 3.89 -21.62 7.17
CA GLY A 523 5.03 -21.57 8.06
C GLY A 523 4.79 -20.68 9.28
N ARG A 524 4.77 -21.25 10.49
CA ARG A 524 4.61 -20.49 11.74
C ARG A 524 5.82 -19.62 12.07
N ALA A 525 5.60 -18.56 12.85
CA ALA A 525 6.69 -17.83 13.50
C ALA A 525 7.57 -18.82 14.28
N SER A 526 8.88 -18.73 14.07
CA SER A 526 9.85 -19.74 14.53
C SER A 526 10.99 -19.15 15.34
N HIS A 527 11.56 -18.04 14.89
CA HIS A 527 12.74 -17.43 15.50
C HIS A 527 12.63 -15.91 15.50
N LEU A 528 13.06 -15.30 16.60
CA LEU A 528 13.42 -13.88 16.65
C LEU A 528 14.89 -13.72 16.25
N VAL A 529 15.20 -12.62 15.57
CA VAL A 529 16.55 -12.33 15.05
C VAL A 529 17.09 -11.05 15.67
N PHE A 530 18.34 -11.12 16.13
CA PHE A 530 19.07 -10.01 16.72
C PHE A 530 20.35 -9.75 15.91
N ARG A 531 20.58 -8.49 15.56
CA ARG A 531 21.69 -8.04 14.72
C ARG A 531 22.20 -6.71 15.23
N ASP A 532 23.51 -6.53 15.30
CA ASP A 532 24.08 -5.20 15.51
C ASP A 532 24.02 -4.41 14.18
N PRO A 533 23.27 -3.29 14.11
CA PRO A 533 23.21 -2.43 12.93
C PRO A 533 24.56 -1.82 12.54
N ALA A 534 25.52 -1.71 13.47
CA ALA A 534 26.88 -1.24 13.20
C ALA A 534 27.78 -2.30 12.53
N GLY A 535 27.25 -3.50 12.31
CA GLY A 535 27.98 -4.66 11.78
C GLY A 535 28.41 -5.59 12.91
N GLY A 536 27.87 -6.81 12.93
CA GLY A 536 28.13 -7.81 13.97
C GLY A 536 27.50 -9.18 13.65
N SER A 537 27.67 -10.14 14.57
CA SER A 537 27.11 -11.49 14.44
C SER A 537 25.58 -11.46 14.46
N THR A 538 24.95 -12.21 13.55
CA THR A 538 23.50 -12.47 13.62
C THR A 538 23.25 -13.60 14.62
N VAL A 539 22.34 -13.39 15.56
CA VAL A 539 21.95 -14.41 16.55
C VAL A 539 20.43 -14.57 16.55
N THR A 540 19.98 -15.80 16.70
CA THR A 540 18.55 -16.14 16.71
C THR A 540 18.12 -16.76 18.03
N ALA A 541 16.86 -16.57 18.39
CA ALA A 541 16.22 -17.27 19.50
C ALA A 541 14.87 -17.84 19.07
N PRO A 542 14.58 -19.12 19.38
CA PRO A 542 13.32 -19.73 18.99
C PRO A 542 12.15 -19.15 19.79
N ALA A 543 11.01 -18.94 19.15
CA ALA A 543 9.82 -18.31 19.73
C ALA A 543 8.53 -19.01 19.28
N ASN A 544 7.44 -18.82 20.03
CA ASN A 544 6.11 -19.35 19.72
C ASN A 544 5.07 -18.23 19.79
N ALA A 545 4.29 -18.07 18.72
CA ALA A 545 3.21 -17.09 18.55
C ALA A 545 1.82 -17.76 18.47
N SER A 546 1.63 -18.92 19.10
CA SER A 546 0.33 -19.63 19.08
C SER A 546 -0.72 -18.94 19.96
N ASP A 547 -0.28 -18.22 20.99
CA ASP A 547 -1.15 -17.37 21.81
C ASP A 547 -1.53 -16.08 21.05
N GLY A 548 -2.70 -15.51 21.34
CA GLY A 548 -3.19 -14.29 20.69
C GLY A 548 -2.69 -12.99 21.31
N ALA A 549 -2.08 -13.05 22.50
CA ALA A 549 -1.63 -11.88 23.26
C ALA A 549 -0.10 -11.77 23.30
N GLU A 550 0.63 -12.89 23.41
CA GLU A 550 2.08 -12.88 23.64
C GLU A 550 2.85 -13.89 22.77
N VAL A 551 3.90 -13.38 22.10
CA VAL A 551 4.98 -14.21 21.55
C VAL A 551 6.02 -14.49 22.65
N THR A 552 6.30 -15.77 22.92
CA THR A 552 7.17 -16.18 24.03
C THR A 552 8.57 -15.55 23.99
N GLY A 553 9.09 -15.17 25.15
CA GLY A 553 10.41 -14.58 25.35
C GLY A 553 10.49 -13.06 25.13
N THR A 554 9.49 -12.45 24.48
CA THR A 554 9.43 -11.00 24.27
C THR A 554 9.35 -10.21 25.58
N HIS A 555 8.56 -10.68 26.55
CA HIS A 555 8.41 -10.01 27.84
C HIS A 555 9.69 -10.12 28.69
N HIS A 556 10.45 -11.21 28.58
CA HIS A 556 11.77 -11.31 29.21
C HIS A 556 12.79 -10.34 28.60
N LEU A 557 12.72 -10.10 27.29
CA LEU A 557 13.55 -9.10 26.64
C LEU A 557 13.15 -7.68 27.07
N ALA A 558 11.86 -7.38 27.11
CA ALA A 558 11.34 -6.09 27.57
C ALA A 558 11.70 -5.80 29.04
N GLU A 559 11.62 -6.81 29.91
CA GLU A 559 12.05 -6.72 31.32
C GLU A 559 13.52 -6.30 31.42
N ALA A 560 14.41 -7.00 30.71
CA ALA A 560 15.83 -6.69 30.74
C ALA A 560 16.18 -5.33 30.11
N LEU A 561 15.45 -4.90 29.07
CA LEU A 561 15.58 -3.55 28.52
C LEU A 561 15.11 -2.49 29.53
N GLY A 562 14.04 -2.76 30.29
CA GLY A 562 13.60 -1.94 31.42
C GLY A 562 14.67 -1.85 32.51
N GLU A 563 15.32 -2.97 32.85
CA GLU A 563 16.44 -2.99 33.82
C GLU A 563 17.66 -2.19 33.35
N VAL A 564 17.96 -2.18 32.03
CA VAL A 564 18.98 -1.29 31.45
C VAL A 564 18.56 0.16 31.58
N ALA A 565 17.29 0.47 31.27
CA ALA A 565 16.75 1.82 31.38
C ALA A 565 16.84 2.35 32.82
N ASP A 566 16.60 1.48 33.81
CA ASP A 566 16.69 1.78 35.25
C ASP A 566 18.13 1.78 35.79
N GLY A 567 19.13 1.49 34.96
CA GLY A 567 20.55 1.51 35.33
C GLY A 567 21.02 0.31 36.14
N ILE A 568 20.21 -0.76 36.24
CA ILE A 568 20.59 -2.04 36.86
C ILE A 568 21.66 -2.73 36.02
N HIS A 569 21.51 -2.65 34.69
CA HIS A 569 22.47 -3.13 33.71
C HIS A 569 23.04 -1.98 32.89
N ARG A 570 24.31 -2.09 32.47
CA ARG A 570 24.91 -1.07 31.60
C ARG A 570 24.42 -1.29 30.16
N PRO A 571 24.08 -0.23 29.41
CA PRO A 571 23.76 -0.38 27.98
C PRO A 571 24.85 -1.10 27.19
N GLY A 572 26.12 -0.90 27.57
CA GLY A 572 27.30 -1.56 27.00
C GLY A 572 27.35 -3.08 27.13
N SER A 573 26.48 -3.67 27.96
CA SER A 573 26.40 -5.13 28.14
C SER A 573 25.36 -5.80 27.24
N ALA A 574 24.55 -5.03 26.52
CA ALA A 574 23.60 -5.56 25.56
C ALA A 574 24.31 -5.88 24.23
N ASP A 575 24.24 -7.14 23.82
CA ASP A 575 24.67 -7.65 22.52
C ASP A 575 23.65 -8.69 21.99
N PRO A 576 23.72 -9.10 20.71
CA PRO A 576 22.78 -10.06 20.15
C PRO A 576 22.69 -11.41 20.90
N ASP A 577 23.79 -11.89 21.48
CA ASP A 577 23.82 -13.13 22.27
C ASP A 577 23.08 -12.98 23.61
N TRP A 578 23.25 -11.83 24.26
CA TRP A 578 22.52 -11.44 25.47
C TRP A 578 21.01 -11.41 25.23
N ALA A 579 20.57 -10.77 24.13
CA ALA A 579 19.16 -10.71 23.77
C ALA A 579 18.57 -12.11 23.50
N ALA A 580 19.28 -12.93 22.72
CA ALA A 580 18.86 -14.29 22.43
C ALA A 580 18.81 -15.17 23.70
N ALA A 581 19.75 -15.00 24.63
CA ALA A 581 19.77 -15.70 25.89
C ALA A 581 18.56 -15.35 26.77
N LEU A 582 18.09 -14.09 26.76
CA LEU A 582 16.90 -13.64 27.47
C LEU A 582 15.63 -14.27 26.92
N VAL A 583 15.45 -14.27 25.60
CA VAL A 583 14.30 -14.92 24.95
C VAL A 583 14.25 -16.42 25.29
N ARG A 584 15.41 -17.09 25.31
CA ARG A 584 15.53 -18.52 25.65
C ARG A 584 15.25 -18.84 27.13
N ARG A 585 15.16 -17.83 28.02
CA ARG A 585 14.75 -18.06 29.42
C ARG A 585 13.29 -18.49 29.50
N ASP A 586 12.48 -18.14 28.50
CA ASP A 586 11.09 -18.51 28.44
C ASP A 586 10.94 -20.01 28.13
N ASP A 587 10.66 -20.77 29.18
CA ASP A 587 10.46 -22.21 29.15
C ASP A 587 8.98 -22.62 28.99
N ARG A 588 8.07 -21.65 28.78
CA ARG A 588 6.63 -21.92 28.68
C ARG A 588 6.26 -22.49 27.31
N PRO A 589 5.29 -23.43 27.24
CA PRO A 589 4.83 -23.96 25.96
C PRO A 589 4.21 -22.88 25.06
N THR A 590 3.49 -21.92 25.65
CA THR A 590 2.85 -20.77 24.98
C THR A 590 2.95 -19.52 25.87
N GLY A 591 2.86 -18.34 25.26
CA GLY A 591 2.78 -17.05 25.99
C GLY A 591 1.39 -16.81 26.57
N GLY A 592 1.20 -15.68 27.25
CA GLY A 592 -0.11 -15.15 27.66
C GLY A 592 -0.72 -15.82 28.91
N ASP A 593 -0.04 -16.82 29.48
CA ASP A 593 -0.55 -17.62 30.61
C ASP A 593 -0.45 -16.95 31.99
N GLY A 594 0.04 -15.71 32.04
CA GLY A 594 0.25 -14.93 33.25
C GLY A 594 1.42 -15.35 34.12
N THR A 595 2.27 -16.30 33.67
CA THR A 595 3.43 -16.75 34.45
C THR A 595 4.77 -16.15 33.99
N GLY A 596 4.77 -15.42 32.87
CA GLY A 596 5.90 -14.60 32.41
C GLY A 596 5.99 -13.25 33.14
N PRO A 597 7.08 -12.50 32.95
CA PRO A 597 7.21 -11.16 33.50
C PRO A 597 6.23 -10.19 32.85
N LEU A 598 5.83 -9.13 33.57
CA LEU A 598 4.89 -8.10 33.11
C LEU A 598 5.55 -6.71 33.19
N PRO A 599 6.54 -6.42 32.33
CA PRO A 599 7.44 -5.27 32.50
C PRO A 599 6.93 -3.96 31.89
N ALA A 600 5.65 -3.90 31.47
CA ALA A 600 5.07 -2.75 30.77
C ALA A 600 5.36 -1.41 31.43
N ALA A 601 5.23 -1.32 32.76
CA ALA A 601 5.47 -0.08 33.48
C ALA A 601 6.93 0.38 33.37
N ALA A 602 7.90 -0.51 33.59
CA ALA A 602 9.32 -0.16 33.54
C ALA A 602 9.79 0.11 32.11
N TYR A 603 9.46 -0.79 31.18
CA TYR A 603 9.84 -0.72 29.77
C TYR A 603 9.10 0.40 29.02
N GLY A 604 7.77 0.40 29.06
CA GLY A 604 6.93 1.35 28.33
C GLY A 604 7.17 2.80 28.76
N SER A 605 7.26 3.08 30.07
CA SER A 605 7.57 4.44 30.52
C SER A 605 8.97 4.93 30.11
N ALA A 606 9.91 4.02 29.84
CA ALA A 606 11.23 4.38 29.29
C ALA A 606 11.20 4.66 27.79
N LEU A 607 10.17 4.22 27.06
CA LEU A 607 9.93 4.59 25.65
C LEU A 607 9.29 5.97 25.51
N SER A 608 8.58 6.44 26.55
CA SER A 608 7.73 7.62 26.46
C SER A 608 8.48 8.89 25.98
N LEU A 609 7.79 9.65 25.13
CA LEU A 609 8.26 10.92 24.59
C LEU A 609 7.68 12.14 25.35
N GLU A 610 6.83 11.94 26.36
CA GLU A 610 6.25 13.05 27.15
C GLU A 610 7.31 13.89 27.86
N ARG A 611 8.42 13.27 28.25
CA ARG A 611 9.60 13.97 28.78
C ARG A 611 10.62 14.17 27.66
N PRO A 612 10.90 15.42 27.23
CA PRO A 612 11.85 15.68 26.15
C PRO A 612 13.24 15.10 26.40
N HIS A 613 13.70 15.08 27.66
CA HIS A 613 14.99 14.50 28.04
C HIS A 613 14.76 13.46 29.16
N ASP A 614 14.76 12.17 28.80
CA ASP A 614 14.70 11.08 29.78
C ASP A 614 15.97 10.20 29.68
N PRO A 615 16.83 10.16 30.71
CA PRO A 615 18.03 9.31 30.70
C PRO A 615 17.72 7.82 30.57
N ARG A 616 16.53 7.37 31.01
CA ARG A 616 16.08 5.98 30.87
C ARG A 616 15.89 5.64 29.39
N ARG A 617 15.29 6.56 28.62
CA ARG A 617 15.12 6.42 27.17
C ARG A 617 16.46 6.37 26.43
N ILE A 618 17.41 7.22 26.82
CA ILE A 618 18.76 7.22 26.22
C ILE A 618 19.45 5.86 26.44
N ALA A 619 19.41 5.33 27.67
CA ALA A 619 20.00 4.04 28.01
C ALA A 619 19.33 2.87 27.26
N LEU A 620 17.99 2.87 27.20
CA LEU A 620 17.21 1.87 26.46
C LEU A 620 17.51 1.93 24.95
N THR A 621 17.51 3.13 24.36
CA THR A 621 17.81 3.35 22.94
C THR A 621 19.22 2.85 22.59
N GLU A 622 20.20 3.11 23.45
CA GLU A 622 21.57 2.62 23.23
C GLU A 622 21.65 1.08 23.24
N ALA A 623 20.93 0.42 24.16
CA ALA A 623 20.85 -1.04 24.20
C ALA A 623 20.07 -1.62 23.01
N ALA A 624 18.93 -1.02 22.66
CA ALA A 624 18.12 -1.41 21.52
C ALA A 624 18.91 -1.35 20.21
N ARG A 625 19.73 -0.29 20.05
CA ARG A 625 20.65 -0.14 18.91
C ARG A 625 21.63 -1.29 18.82
N ARG A 626 22.26 -1.71 19.91
CA ARG A 626 23.28 -2.78 19.87
C ARG A 626 22.74 -4.16 19.50
N ILE A 627 21.44 -4.39 19.71
CA ILE A 627 20.81 -5.70 19.49
C ILE A 627 19.86 -5.72 18.29
N GLY A 628 19.60 -4.56 17.67
CA GLY A 628 18.74 -4.42 16.49
C GLY A 628 17.27 -4.63 16.78
N VAL A 629 16.75 -3.99 17.83
CA VAL A 629 15.31 -3.99 18.18
C VAL A 629 14.76 -2.56 18.22
N ASN A 630 13.45 -2.42 18.39
CA ASN A 630 12.73 -1.16 18.33
C ASN A 630 13.05 -0.41 17.03
N GLU A 631 13.40 0.86 17.09
CA GLU A 631 13.70 1.71 15.92
C GLU A 631 14.90 1.21 15.10
N PHE A 632 15.69 0.28 15.65
CA PHE A 632 16.84 -0.32 14.99
C PHE A 632 16.56 -1.72 14.44
N ALA A 633 15.33 -2.24 14.59
CA ALA A 633 14.93 -3.47 13.91
C ALA A 633 14.94 -3.25 12.40
N TRP A 634 15.62 -4.13 11.67
CA TRP A 634 15.69 -4.07 10.21
C TRP A 634 15.64 -5.49 9.61
N ALA A 635 14.48 -5.84 9.09
CA ALA A 635 14.23 -7.09 8.37
C ALA A 635 14.77 -7.01 6.94
N ASP A 636 15.18 -8.11 6.31
CA ASP A 636 15.41 -8.14 4.85
C ASP A 636 14.13 -8.55 4.09
N VAL A 637 14.09 -8.38 2.77
CA VAL A 637 13.00 -8.89 1.93
C VAL A 637 12.85 -10.40 2.13
N GLY A 638 11.65 -10.83 2.49
CA GLY A 638 11.36 -12.23 2.84
C GLY A 638 11.37 -12.53 4.35
N GLU A 639 11.85 -11.60 5.17
CA GLU A 639 11.72 -11.61 6.63
C GLU A 639 10.51 -10.77 7.07
N GLY A 640 10.20 -10.79 8.37
CA GLY A 640 9.15 -9.93 8.91
C GLY A 640 9.55 -9.21 10.19
N TYR A 641 8.73 -8.25 10.59
CA TYR A 641 8.74 -7.66 11.92
C TYR A 641 7.64 -8.28 12.78
N LEU A 642 7.93 -8.40 14.07
CA LEU A 642 6.98 -8.60 15.14
C LEU A 642 6.92 -7.29 15.93
N VAL A 643 5.73 -6.71 16.04
CA VAL A 643 5.44 -5.61 16.98
C VAL A 643 4.60 -6.21 18.11
N GLN A 644 5.19 -6.37 19.29
CA GLN A 644 4.57 -7.00 20.45
C GLN A 644 4.12 -5.94 21.46
N SER A 645 2.87 -6.00 21.91
CA SER A 645 2.44 -5.25 23.08
C SER A 645 2.99 -5.87 24.35
N VAL A 646 3.60 -5.06 25.22
CA VAL A 646 4.14 -5.54 26.49
C VAL A 646 3.09 -5.32 27.58
N ALA A 647 2.72 -6.41 28.28
CA ALA A 647 1.63 -6.42 29.24
C ALA A 647 2.04 -5.99 30.65
N ALA A 648 1.08 -5.40 31.35
CA ALA A 648 1.13 -5.00 32.74
C ALA A 648 0.36 -5.99 33.63
N PRO A 649 0.54 -5.96 34.96
CA PRO A 649 -0.38 -6.64 35.88
C PRO A 649 -1.78 -6.00 35.85
N GLY A 650 -2.83 -6.81 35.72
CA GLY A 650 -4.25 -6.42 35.83
C GLY A 650 -5.03 -7.27 36.82
N GLU A 651 -6.33 -6.97 37.03
CA GLU A 651 -7.18 -7.65 38.02
C GLU A 651 -7.38 -9.15 37.70
N ASP A 652 -7.54 -9.49 36.42
CA ASP A 652 -7.80 -10.85 35.94
C ASP A 652 -6.55 -11.55 35.33
N GLY A 653 -5.37 -10.94 35.43
CA GLY A 653 -4.14 -11.44 34.82
C GLY A 653 -3.36 -10.36 34.04
N PRO A 654 -2.52 -10.73 33.06
CA PRO A 654 -1.87 -9.78 32.17
C PRO A 654 -2.89 -8.84 31.50
N SER A 655 -2.63 -7.54 31.53
CA SER A 655 -3.50 -6.51 30.95
C SER A 655 -2.73 -5.64 29.96
N LEU A 656 -3.42 -5.26 28.89
CA LEU A 656 -2.95 -4.30 27.87
C LEU A 656 -3.66 -2.95 27.98
N GLU A 657 -4.57 -2.75 28.93
CA GLU A 657 -5.41 -1.54 29.04
C GLU A 657 -4.61 -0.26 29.27
N THR A 658 -3.38 -0.36 29.77
CA THR A 658 -2.53 0.81 30.03
C THR A 658 -1.30 0.83 29.13
N ASN A 659 -1.21 1.88 28.31
CA ASN A 659 -0.02 2.20 27.53
C ASN A 659 0.89 3.17 28.29
N TYR A 660 1.88 2.65 29.01
CA TYR A 660 2.88 3.44 29.73
C TYR A 660 3.84 4.20 28.81
N ALA A 661 3.92 3.85 27.52
CA ALA A 661 4.65 4.67 26.55
C ALA A 661 3.90 5.98 26.23
N LYS A 662 2.58 6.01 26.42
CA LYS A 662 1.71 7.18 26.21
C LYS A 662 0.76 7.40 27.40
N PRO A 663 1.27 7.79 28.59
CA PRO A 663 0.46 7.83 29.80
C PRO A 663 -0.60 8.94 29.83
N SER A 664 -0.56 9.94 28.94
CA SER A 664 -1.59 10.98 28.81
C SER A 664 -2.80 10.61 27.94
N THR A 665 -2.76 9.48 27.24
CA THR A 665 -3.89 8.99 26.41
C THR A 665 -4.95 8.31 27.29
N GLU A 666 -6.24 8.44 26.94
CA GLU A 666 -7.34 7.90 27.75
C GLU A 666 -7.29 6.36 27.84
N SER A 667 -7.74 5.81 28.98
CA SER A 667 -7.66 4.37 29.32
C SER A 667 -8.64 3.48 28.54
N ASP A 668 -9.54 4.05 27.74
CA ASP A 668 -10.60 3.32 27.05
C ASP A 668 -10.16 2.76 25.69
N GLU A 669 -8.87 2.92 25.32
CA GLU A 669 -8.28 2.31 24.12
C GLU A 669 -8.08 0.80 24.29
N SER A 670 -8.51 0.02 23.29
CA SER A 670 -8.26 -1.42 23.21
C SER A 670 -7.02 -1.69 22.35
N TYR A 671 -6.01 -2.34 22.95
CA TYR A 671 -4.74 -2.64 22.29
C TYR A 671 -4.65 -4.10 21.86
N PHE A 672 -3.94 -4.35 20.76
CA PHE A 672 -3.72 -5.70 20.23
C PHE A 672 -2.52 -6.38 20.89
N GLY A 673 -2.52 -7.72 20.96
CA GLY A 673 -1.40 -8.49 21.51
C GLY A 673 -0.10 -8.31 20.72
N TYR A 674 -0.17 -8.49 19.40
CA TYR A 674 0.95 -8.26 18.50
C TYR A 674 0.50 -8.12 17.04
N HIS A 675 1.40 -7.63 16.20
CA HIS A 675 1.24 -7.52 14.76
C HIS A 675 2.46 -8.07 14.01
N PHE A 676 2.20 -8.75 12.89
CA PHE A 676 3.22 -9.31 12.00
C PHE A 676 3.24 -8.55 10.67
N ILE A 677 4.43 -8.13 10.27
CA ILE A 677 4.67 -7.30 9.08
C ILE A 677 5.66 -8.05 8.19
N THR A 678 5.33 -8.39 6.95
CA THR A 678 6.26 -9.10 6.05
C THR A 678 6.88 -8.13 5.05
N VAL A 679 8.20 -8.06 4.95
CA VAL A 679 8.89 -7.20 3.96
C VAL A 679 8.92 -7.88 2.61
N VAL A 680 8.41 -7.20 1.57
CA VAL A 680 8.27 -7.79 0.23
C VAL A 680 9.07 -7.09 -0.85
N LEU A 681 9.47 -5.83 -0.65
CA LEU A 681 10.18 -5.02 -1.62
C LEU A 681 11.17 -4.10 -0.91
N ALA A 682 12.31 -3.81 -1.54
CA ALA A 682 13.28 -2.84 -1.07
C ALA A 682 13.73 -1.93 -2.21
N SER A 683 14.17 -0.71 -1.86
CA SER A 683 14.83 0.20 -2.82
C SER A 683 16.16 -0.39 -3.28
N GLU A 684 16.66 0.06 -4.43
CA GLU A 684 17.92 -0.47 -4.98
C GLU A 684 19.12 -0.19 -4.08
N ASP A 685 19.10 0.92 -3.33
CA ASP A 685 20.11 1.23 -2.30
C ASP A 685 19.89 0.51 -0.95
N GLY A 686 18.75 -0.18 -0.78
CA GLY A 686 18.38 -0.91 0.43
C GLY A 686 18.05 -0.06 1.66
N THR A 687 17.89 1.27 1.51
CA THR A 687 17.58 2.19 2.62
C THR A 687 16.09 2.31 2.91
N HIS A 688 15.24 1.93 1.95
CA HIS A 688 13.78 1.93 2.06
C HIS A 688 13.25 0.51 1.84
N GLN A 689 12.18 0.18 2.53
CA GLN A 689 11.51 -1.12 2.44
C GLN A 689 10.02 -0.93 2.34
N VAL A 690 9.35 -1.85 1.67
CA VAL A 690 7.90 -1.92 1.62
C VAL A 690 7.45 -3.27 2.17
N SER A 691 6.53 -3.21 3.13
CA SER A 691 5.86 -4.36 3.71
C SER A 691 4.57 -4.72 2.96
N LEU A 692 4.09 -5.94 3.20
CA LEU A 692 2.75 -6.40 2.89
C LEU A 692 2.09 -6.82 4.20
N GLU A 693 0.98 -6.16 4.53
CA GLU A 693 0.32 -6.23 5.83
C GLU A 693 -1.19 -6.42 5.68
N ASN A 694 -1.84 -7.01 6.69
CA ASN A 694 -3.30 -7.03 6.77
C ASN A 694 -3.77 -6.62 8.17
N HIS A 695 -4.49 -5.50 8.23
CA HIS A 695 -5.09 -4.98 9.47
C HIS A 695 -6.56 -5.34 9.63
N ALA A 696 -7.15 -6.12 8.72
CA ALA A 696 -8.52 -6.59 8.88
C ALA A 696 -8.69 -7.26 10.25
N ARG A 697 -9.76 -6.88 10.96
CA ARG A 697 -10.09 -7.43 12.27
C ARG A 697 -11.44 -8.11 12.20
N ALA A 698 -11.43 -9.43 12.36
CA ALA A 698 -12.64 -10.25 12.44
C ALA A 698 -13.59 -9.72 13.53
N ALA A 699 -13.04 -9.42 14.71
CA ALA A 699 -13.81 -8.92 15.85
C ALA A 699 -14.49 -7.56 15.59
N ALA A 700 -13.77 -6.60 14.97
CA ALA A 700 -14.35 -5.30 14.62
C ALA A 700 -15.46 -5.43 13.56
N ARG A 701 -15.26 -6.33 12.57
CA ARG A 701 -16.32 -6.66 11.62
C ARG A 701 -17.54 -7.25 12.33
N GLU A 702 -17.34 -8.22 13.23
CA GLU A 702 -18.43 -8.85 13.98
C GLU A 702 -19.20 -7.85 14.85
N GLU A 703 -18.51 -6.91 15.49
CA GLU A 703 -19.13 -5.84 16.25
C GLU A 703 -19.94 -4.89 15.36
N ARG A 704 -19.38 -4.45 14.24
CA ARG A 704 -20.09 -3.65 13.23
C ARG A 704 -21.37 -4.34 12.74
N LEU A 705 -21.31 -5.64 12.43
CA LEU A 705 -22.48 -6.41 12.01
C LEU A 705 -23.55 -6.49 13.11
N ARG A 706 -23.13 -6.65 14.38
CA ARG A 706 -24.06 -6.62 15.53
C ARG A 706 -24.72 -5.27 15.69
N ASP A 707 -23.98 -4.19 15.50
CA ASP A 707 -24.49 -2.82 15.56
C ASP A 707 -25.46 -2.52 14.41
N LEU A 708 -25.19 -3.02 13.20
CA LEU A 708 -26.12 -2.94 12.07
C LEU A 708 -27.41 -3.72 12.30
N VAL A 709 -27.35 -4.90 12.93
CA VAL A 709 -28.54 -5.63 13.36
C VAL A 709 -29.36 -4.80 14.35
N ARG A 710 -28.71 -4.15 15.33
CA ARG A 710 -29.38 -3.26 16.30
C ARG A 710 -30.04 -2.07 15.59
N ALA A 711 -29.33 -1.40 14.69
CA ALA A 711 -29.84 -0.26 13.92
C ALA A 711 -31.07 -0.64 13.07
N ASN A 712 -31.04 -1.80 12.40
CA ASN A 712 -32.19 -2.29 11.62
C ASN A 712 -33.42 -2.58 12.49
N ILE A 713 -33.24 -3.14 13.69
CA ILE A 713 -34.34 -3.38 14.64
C ILE A 713 -34.97 -2.05 15.08
N GLU A 714 -34.13 -1.05 15.36
CA GLU A 714 -34.56 0.26 15.84
C GLU A 714 -35.26 1.09 14.75
N ALA A 715 -34.86 0.93 13.48
CA ALA A 715 -35.40 1.70 12.36
C ALA A 715 -36.86 1.36 11.97
N ALA A 716 -37.32 0.10 12.14
CA ALA A 716 -38.62 -0.34 11.62
C ALA A 716 -39.61 -0.85 12.68
N GLY A 717 -39.14 -1.19 13.89
CA GLY A 717 -39.98 -1.80 14.92
C GLY A 717 -40.61 -3.14 14.49
N LEU A 718 -41.39 -3.78 15.36
CA LEU A 718 -41.92 -5.13 15.10
C LEU A 718 -42.92 -5.17 13.94
N ASP A 719 -43.87 -4.22 13.89
CA ASP A 719 -44.91 -4.20 12.86
C ASP A 719 -44.38 -3.78 11.50
N GLY A 720 -43.40 -2.85 11.47
CA GLY A 720 -42.71 -2.47 10.23
C GLY A 720 -41.93 -3.63 9.63
N LEU A 721 -41.20 -4.40 10.46
CA LEU A 721 -40.48 -5.61 10.00
C LEU A 721 -41.44 -6.68 9.44
N ARG A 722 -42.60 -6.89 10.09
CA ARG A 722 -43.64 -7.81 9.57
C ARG A 722 -44.20 -7.35 8.22
N GLY A 723 -44.49 -6.05 8.08
CA GLY A 723 -44.94 -5.47 6.82
C GLY A 723 -43.92 -5.62 5.70
N ARG A 724 -42.63 -5.40 5.99
CA ARG A 724 -41.53 -5.63 5.03
C ARG A 724 -41.44 -7.09 4.60
N ALA A 725 -41.54 -8.04 5.53
CA ALA A 725 -41.51 -9.47 5.21
C ALA A 725 -42.68 -9.86 4.29
N ASP A 726 -43.88 -9.31 4.50
CA ASP A 726 -45.04 -9.59 3.64
C ASP A 726 -44.90 -9.00 2.24
N ALA A 727 -44.30 -7.80 2.12
CA ALA A 727 -43.97 -7.21 0.83
C ALA A 727 -42.97 -8.07 0.05
N LEU A 728 -41.90 -8.51 0.71
CA LEU A 728 -40.86 -9.37 0.12
C LEU A 728 -41.41 -10.74 -0.30
N ARG A 729 -42.34 -11.35 0.47
CA ARG A 729 -43.01 -12.61 0.07
C ARG A 729 -43.85 -12.44 -1.20
N ARG A 730 -44.58 -11.34 -1.34
CA ARG A 730 -45.38 -11.06 -2.54
C ARG A 730 -44.48 -10.88 -3.77
N GLU A 731 -43.37 -10.19 -3.60
CA GLU A 731 -42.41 -10.00 -4.67
C GLU A 731 -41.70 -11.30 -5.07
N LEU A 732 -41.31 -12.13 -4.11
CA LEU A 732 -40.73 -13.44 -4.38
C LEU A 732 -41.68 -14.32 -5.22
N ALA A 733 -42.96 -14.36 -4.87
CA ALA A 733 -43.98 -15.08 -5.62
C ALA A 733 -44.19 -14.52 -7.05
N ARG A 734 -44.03 -13.21 -7.23
CA ARG A 734 -44.07 -12.57 -8.56
C ARG A 734 -42.86 -12.98 -9.42
N LEU A 735 -41.66 -12.99 -8.83
CA LEU A 735 -40.41 -13.32 -9.51
C LEU A 735 -40.27 -14.81 -9.84
N GLU A 736 -40.83 -15.70 -9.02
CA GLU A 736 -40.89 -17.15 -9.30
C GLU A 736 -41.65 -17.45 -10.61
N GLY A 737 -42.53 -16.52 -11.06
CA GLY A 737 -43.17 -16.58 -12.37
C GLY A 737 -42.35 -16.00 -13.54
N SER A 738 -41.29 -15.23 -13.28
CA SER A 738 -40.47 -14.57 -14.31
C SER A 738 -39.12 -15.25 -14.60
N GLY A 739 -38.63 -16.12 -13.71
CA GLY A 739 -37.41 -16.91 -13.93
C GLY A 739 -36.07 -16.17 -13.77
N ASP A 740 -36.05 -15.01 -13.09
CA ASP A 740 -34.79 -14.30 -12.76
C ASP A 740 -34.23 -14.86 -11.43
N ASP A 741 -33.43 -15.91 -11.52
CA ASP A 741 -32.83 -16.59 -10.38
C ASP A 741 -32.00 -15.65 -9.48
N GLY A 742 -31.38 -14.63 -10.06
CA GLY A 742 -30.60 -13.65 -9.31
C GLY A 742 -31.49 -12.74 -8.45
N ALA A 743 -32.60 -12.26 -9.01
CA ALA A 743 -33.54 -11.40 -8.28
C ALA A 743 -34.28 -12.22 -7.21
N ILE A 744 -34.63 -13.48 -7.53
CA ILE A 744 -35.21 -14.43 -6.57
C ILE A 744 -34.26 -14.63 -5.37
N LYS A 745 -32.97 -14.87 -5.62
CA LYS A 745 -31.98 -15.07 -4.55
C LYS A 745 -31.83 -13.83 -3.66
N GLU A 746 -31.79 -12.65 -4.25
CA GLU A 746 -31.64 -11.37 -3.56
C GLU A 746 -32.86 -11.05 -2.67
N VAL A 747 -34.07 -11.16 -3.22
CA VAL A 747 -35.33 -10.96 -2.48
C VAL A 747 -35.46 -11.98 -1.34
N ARG A 748 -35.08 -13.25 -1.59
CA ARG A 748 -35.10 -14.29 -0.56
C ARG A 748 -34.14 -13.99 0.58
N GLY A 749 -32.93 -13.51 0.29
CA GLY A 749 -31.98 -13.10 1.32
C GLY A 749 -32.51 -11.93 2.17
N HIS A 750 -33.08 -10.90 1.55
CA HIS A 750 -33.72 -9.80 2.28
C HIS A 750 -34.88 -10.28 3.17
N LEU A 751 -35.69 -11.22 2.68
CA LEU A 751 -36.78 -11.81 3.45
C LEU A 751 -36.27 -12.58 4.67
N ASP A 752 -35.26 -13.42 4.49
CA ASP A 752 -34.66 -14.22 5.55
C ASP A 752 -34.06 -13.32 6.64
N LEU A 753 -33.33 -12.26 6.27
CA LEU A 753 -32.82 -11.28 7.23
C LEU A 753 -33.96 -10.56 7.95
N THR A 754 -35.01 -10.12 7.26
CA THR A 754 -36.17 -9.46 7.89
C THR A 754 -36.86 -10.36 8.92
N ILE A 755 -36.95 -11.67 8.65
CA ILE A 755 -37.47 -12.65 9.59
C ILE A 755 -36.56 -12.79 10.82
N LEU A 756 -35.24 -12.83 10.62
CA LEU A 756 -34.26 -12.87 11.71
C LEU A 756 -34.32 -11.61 12.58
N LEU A 757 -34.44 -10.43 11.98
CA LEU A 757 -34.63 -9.16 12.68
C LEU A 757 -35.94 -9.15 13.49
N THR A 758 -37.03 -9.66 12.92
CA THR A 758 -38.30 -9.83 13.64
C THR A 758 -38.13 -10.70 14.89
N ARG A 759 -37.40 -11.83 14.77
CA ARG A 759 -37.09 -12.71 15.90
C ARG A 759 -36.18 -12.04 16.92
N ALA A 760 -35.19 -11.26 16.48
CA ALA A 760 -34.29 -10.53 17.36
C ALA A 760 -35.04 -9.48 18.19
N THR A 761 -36.00 -8.76 17.57
CA THR A 761 -36.88 -7.81 18.26
C THR A 761 -37.71 -8.50 19.34
N LEU A 762 -38.31 -9.66 19.04
CA LEU A 762 -39.08 -10.44 20.01
C LEU A 762 -38.20 -10.95 21.17
N ALA A 763 -37.02 -11.49 20.86
CA ALA A 763 -36.08 -11.95 21.88
C ALA A 763 -35.56 -10.79 22.77
N ARG A 764 -35.34 -9.59 22.20
CA ARG A 764 -35.00 -8.37 22.97
C ARG A 764 -36.12 -8.00 23.95
N GLN A 765 -37.38 -8.09 23.52
CA GLN A 765 -38.54 -7.83 24.39
C GLN A 765 -38.65 -8.86 25.52
N GLU A 766 -38.41 -10.14 25.24
CA GLU A 766 -38.40 -11.21 26.25
C GLU A 766 -37.30 -11.00 27.30
N VAL A 767 -36.09 -10.62 26.85
CA VAL A 767 -34.99 -10.21 27.71
C VAL A 767 -35.46 -9.10 28.65
N LEU A 768 -35.99 -8.00 28.10
CA LEU A 768 -36.47 -6.84 28.88
C LEU A 768 -37.66 -7.14 29.80
N ALA A 769 -38.52 -8.09 29.44
CA ALA A 769 -39.67 -8.50 30.24
C ALA A 769 -39.29 -9.41 31.42
N THR A 770 -38.09 -10.01 31.40
CA THR A 770 -37.61 -10.93 32.42
C THR A 770 -36.77 -10.22 33.48
N SER A 771 -36.89 -10.64 34.74
CA SER A 771 -36.21 -9.99 35.87
C SER A 771 -34.68 -10.08 35.78
N PRO A 772 -33.93 -8.98 36.01
CA PRO A 772 -32.47 -9.00 36.00
C PRO A 772 -31.89 -10.04 36.98
N GLY A 773 -30.89 -10.80 36.52
CA GLY A 773 -30.18 -11.80 37.33
C GLY A 773 -30.88 -13.17 37.48
N SER A 774 -32.03 -13.40 36.86
CA SER A 774 -32.71 -14.70 36.91
C SER A 774 -32.16 -15.69 35.86
N PRO A 775 -32.29 -17.02 36.09
CA PRO A 775 -32.00 -18.05 35.08
C PRO A 775 -32.72 -17.82 33.76
N GLU A 776 -33.97 -17.38 33.82
CA GLU A 776 -34.80 -17.06 32.65
C GLU A 776 -34.22 -15.85 31.88
N ARG A 777 -33.68 -14.85 32.58
CA ARG A 777 -33.00 -13.70 31.97
C ARG A 777 -31.73 -14.13 31.25
N ALA A 778 -30.94 -15.03 31.84
CA ALA A 778 -29.75 -15.60 31.20
C ALA A 778 -30.13 -16.42 29.94
N ALA A 779 -31.21 -17.20 30.01
CA ALA A 779 -31.76 -17.95 28.88
C ALA A 779 -32.22 -17.03 27.74
N ALA A 780 -33.00 -15.99 28.07
CA ALA A 780 -33.46 -15.00 27.10
C ALA A 780 -32.29 -14.24 26.47
N GLN A 781 -31.26 -13.91 27.24
CA GLN A 781 -30.04 -13.26 26.73
C GLN A 781 -29.27 -14.14 25.75
N ARG A 782 -29.13 -15.45 26.05
CA ARG A 782 -28.53 -16.41 25.11
C ARG A 782 -29.34 -16.57 23.83
N SER A 783 -30.67 -16.64 23.95
CA SER A 783 -31.57 -16.67 22.79
C SER A 783 -31.40 -15.43 21.91
N PHE A 784 -31.42 -14.23 22.52
CA PHE A 784 -31.20 -12.97 21.81
C PHE A 784 -29.82 -12.93 21.13
N LYS A 785 -28.75 -13.29 21.83
CA LYS A 785 -27.39 -13.37 21.28
C LYS A 785 -27.32 -14.34 20.09
N GLY A 786 -27.95 -15.51 20.20
CA GLY A 786 -28.00 -16.50 19.12
C GLY A 786 -28.69 -15.96 17.86
N VAL A 787 -29.83 -15.29 18.01
CA VAL A 787 -30.56 -14.69 16.87
C VAL A 787 -29.78 -13.52 16.27
N VAL A 788 -29.19 -12.64 17.09
CA VAL A 788 -28.33 -11.54 16.60
C VAL A 788 -27.14 -12.08 15.82
N THR A 789 -26.51 -13.16 16.28
CA THR A 789 -25.40 -13.79 15.58
C THR A 789 -25.85 -14.38 14.23
N ALA A 790 -27.01 -15.04 14.20
CA ALA A 790 -27.59 -15.56 12.96
C ALA A 790 -27.96 -14.44 11.97
N ALA A 791 -28.53 -13.34 12.46
CA ALA A 791 -28.81 -12.14 11.67
C ALA A 791 -27.52 -11.52 11.12
N SER A 792 -26.48 -11.37 11.94
CA SER A 792 -25.18 -10.82 11.55
C SER A 792 -24.54 -11.60 10.39
N ARG A 793 -24.55 -12.95 10.45
CA ARG A 793 -24.05 -13.78 9.34
C ARG A 793 -24.90 -13.68 8.07
N HIS A 794 -26.20 -13.44 8.21
CA HIS A 794 -27.06 -13.24 7.04
C HIS A 794 -26.81 -11.87 6.42
N LEU A 795 -26.62 -10.85 7.27
CA LEU A 795 -26.26 -9.50 6.88
C LEU A 795 -24.92 -9.48 6.13
N GLU A 796 -23.89 -10.16 6.64
CA GLU A 796 -22.58 -10.33 5.97
C GLU A 796 -22.68 -10.87 4.53
N ARG A 797 -23.66 -11.74 4.23
CA ARG A 797 -23.87 -12.27 2.87
C ARG A 797 -24.61 -11.32 1.94
N LEU A 798 -25.28 -10.31 2.49
CA LEU A 798 -26.05 -9.32 1.73
C LEU A 798 -25.28 -8.01 1.53
N GLU A 799 -24.33 -7.70 2.41
CA GLU A 799 -23.45 -6.54 2.27
C GLU A 799 -22.64 -6.58 0.97
N SER A 800 -22.37 -5.40 0.42
CA SER A 800 -21.47 -5.21 -0.71
C SER A 800 -20.20 -4.52 -0.23
N THR A 801 -19.43 -5.20 0.62
CA THR A 801 -18.18 -4.70 1.20
C THR A 801 -16.97 -5.47 0.69
N VAL A 802 -15.77 -4.89 0.80
CA VAL A 802 -14.52 -5.60 0.47
C VAL A 802 -14.25 -6.62 1.60
N PRO A 803 -14.13 -7.93 1.30
CA PRO A 803 -13.87 -8.93 2.32
C PRO A 803 -12.56 -8.67 3.07
N GLY A 804 -12.51 -8.94 4.38
CA GLY A 804 -11.33 -8.68 5.22
C GLY A 804 -10.03 -9.31 4.71
N LYS A 805 -10.10 -10.51 4.13
CA LYS A 805 -8.96 -11.16 3.47
C LYS A 805 -8.39 -10.40 2.28
N ARG A 806 -9.10 -9.39 1.75
CA ARG A 806 -8.69 -8.51 0.64
C ARG A 806 -8.39 -7.07 1.10
N LEU A 807 -8.38 -6.78 2.40
CA LEU A 807 -8.00 -5.47 2.96
C LEU A 807 -6.51 -5.39 3.33
N TRP A 808 -5.68 -6.25 2.72
CA TRP A 808 -4.23 -6.11 2.83
C TRP A 808 -3.77 -4.84 2.13
N TYR A 809 -2.65 -4.28 2.58
CA TYR A 809 -2.05 -3.08 2.01
C TYR A 809 -0.52 -3.17 2.07
N MET A 810 0.14 -2.26 1.34
CA MET A 810 1.59 -2.12 1.30
C MET A 810 2.01 -0.79 1.93
N ARG A 811 3.09 -0.80 2.72
CA ARG A 811 3.55 0.39 3.46
C ARG A 811 5.07 0.49 3.43
N MET A 812 5.58 1.70 3.23
CA MET A 812 7.02 1.97 3.21
C MET A 812 7.57 2.37 4.59
N PHE A 813 8.77 1.89 4.92
CA PHE A 813 9.56 2.21 6.11
C PHE A 813 11.00 2.59 5.73
N THR A 814 11.68 3.35 6.60
CA THR A 814 13.09 3.72 6.45
C THR A 814 13.86 3.51 7.76
N ARG A 815 15.20 3.64 7.72
CA ARG A 815 16.02 3.62 8.95
C ARG A 815 16.04 4.96 9.69
N ARG A 816 15.38 6.00 9.17
CA ARG A 816 15.38 7.32 9.78
C ARG A 816 14.49 7.31 11.02
N PRO A 817 14.89 7.98 12.11
CA PRO A 817 14.03 8.11 13.29
C PRO A 817 12.67 8.71 12.90
N GLY A 818 11.59 8.17 13.47
CA GLY A 818 10.22 8.56 13.12
C GLY A 818 9.61 7.81 11.93
N GLU A 819 10.42 7.09 11.15
CA GLU A 819 9.98 6.39 9.93
C GLU A 819 10.30 4.88 9.94
N SER A 820 10.91 4.40 11.03
CA SER A 820 11.16 2.98 11.24
C SER A 820 9.85 2.21 11.42
N ALA A 821 9.89 0.90 11.20
CA ALA A 821 8.75 0.03 11.47
C ALA A 821 8.29 0.13 12.94
N HIS A 822 9.20 0.39 13.88
CA HIS A 822 8.84 0.65 15.27
C HIS A 822 8.15 2.00 15.45
N ASP A 823 8.75 3.10 14.98
CA ASP A 823 8.20 4.43 15.22
C ASP A 823 6.79 4.59 14.62
N VAL A 824 6.58 4.04 13.41
CA VAL A 824 5.29 4.10 12.70
C VAL A 824 4.20 3.26 13.37
N ASN A 825 4.53 2.10 13.93
CA ASN A 825 3.51 1.26 14.61
C ASN A 825 3.33 1.67 16.08
N ALA A 826 4.37 2.17 16.72
CA ALA A 826 4.29 2.66 18.09
C ALA A 826 3.51 3.97 18.20
N SER A 827 3.46 4.77 17.13
CA SER A 827 2.75 6.06 17.04
C SER A 827 2.93 6.92 18.31
N LEU A 828 4.16 7.00 18.82
CA LEU A 828 4.47 7.70 20.08
C LEU A 828 4.25 9.22 20.00
N LEU A 829 4.22 9.77 18.79
CA LEU A 829 3.98 11.20 18.54
C LEU A 829 2.56 11.52 18.05
N GLU A 830 1.80 10.52 17.62
CA GLU A 830 0.46 10.66 17.05
C GLU A 830 -0.62 10.40 18.11
N GLU A 831 -1.89 10.69 17.82
CA GLU A 831 -3.02 10.30 18.67
C GLU A 831 -3.40 8.83 18.42
N GLY A 832 -3.70 8.08 19.48
CA GLY A 832 -4.00 6.64 19.42
C GLY A 832 -2.78 5.74 19.19
N ALA A 833 -2.88 4.46 19.56
CA ALA A 833 -1.89 3.44 19.20
C ALA A 833 -2.56 2.06 19.08
N ALA A 834 -2.11 1.25 18.12
CA ALA A 834 -2.64 -0.12 17.96
C ALA A 834 -2.05 -1.09 19.00
N GLU A 835 -0.79 -0.91 19.37
CA GLU A 835 -0.07 -1.73 20.34
C GLU A 835 0.29 -0.93 21.61
N ALA A 836 0.11 -1.54 22.78
CA ALA A 836 0.48 -0.95 24.08
C ALA A 836 1.93 -1.30 24.43
N ASN A 837 2.71 -0.29 24.83
CA ASN A 837 4.11 -0.49 25.23
C ASN A 837 4.91 -1.31 24.19
N PRO A 838 4.94 -0.88 22.92
CA PRO A 838 5.35 -1.72 21.79
C PRO A 838 6.84 -2.10 21.85
N LEU A 839 7.14 -3.37 21.60
CA LEU A 839 8.48 -3.91 21.36
C LEU A 839 8.56 -4.42 19.93
N THR A 840 9.51 -3.92 19.13
CA THR A 840 9.67 -4.34 17.73
C THR A 840 10.93 -5.19 17.54
N VAL A 841 10.81 -6.33 16.87
CA VAL A 841 11.93 -7.27 16.61
C VAL A 841 11.75 -7.96 15.26
N VAL A 842 12.85 -8.37 14.62
CA VAL A 842 12.80 -9.15 13.38
C VAL A 842 12.42 -10.61 13.67
N VAL A 843 11.56 -11.20 12.85
CA VAL A 843 11.02 -12.56 13.01
C VAL A 843 11.09 -13.38 11.73
N LEU A 844 11.37 -14.67 11.88
CA LEU A 844 11.39 -15.67 10.81
C LEU A 844 10.17 -16.60 10.89
N HIS A 845 9.52 -16.79 9.75
CA HIS A 845 8.37 -17.70 9.61
C HIS A 845 8.74 -18.96 8.83
N GLY A 846 8.22 -20.12 9.22
CA GLY A 846 8.27 -21.36 8.45
C GLY A 846 9.63 -22.05 8.35
N GLN A 847 10.57 -21.71 9.23
CA GLN A 847 11.93 -22.24 9.17
C GLN A 847 12.28 -23.23 10.29
N GLU A 848 11.38 -23.46 11.26
CA GLU A 848 11.52 -24.56 12.23
C GLU A 848 10.97 -25.86 11.63
N GLU A 849 11.71 -26.95 11.83
CA GLU A 849 11.27 -28.30 11.46
C GLU A 849 11.16 -29.18 12.70
N ARG A 850 10.15 -30.04 12.71
CA ARG A 850 9.91 -30.95 13.83
C ARG A 850 10.42 -32.35 13.49
N THR A 851 10.63 -33.15 14.53
CA THR A 851 10.92 -34.57 14.34
C THR A 851 9.81 -35.22 13.53
N GLN A 852 10.16 -35.80 12.38
CA GLN A 852 9.23 -36.57 11.56
C GLN A 852 9.46 -38.06 11.78
N THR A 853 8.39 -38.81 12.00
CA THR A 853 8.45 -40.28 12.11
C THR A 853 7.91 -40.90 10.84
N LEU A 854 8.78 -41.58 10.09
CA LEU A 854 8.44 -42.27 8.84
C LEU A 854 8.19 -43.75 9.12
N TYR A 855 7.02 -44.26 8.75
CA TYR A 855 6.61 -45.65 8.99
C TYR A 855 6.93 -46.53 7.79
N PHE A 856 7.44 -47.73 8.05
CA PHE A 856 7.77 -48.73 7.05
C PHE A 856 6.91 -49.97 7.23
N GLU A 857 6.51 -50.59 6.13
CA GLU A 857 5.94 -51.93 6.17
C GLU A 857 6.95 -52.94 6.78
N PRO A 858 6.46 -53.98 7.47
CA PRO A 858 7.30 -55.01 8.06
C PRO A 858 8.30 -55.60 7.05
N GLY A 859 9.59 -55.52 7.36
CA GLY A 859 10.67 -56.02 6.50
C GLY A 859 10.99 -55.18 5.25
N ALA A 860 10.24 -54.10 4.96
CA ALA A 860 10.55 -53.19 3.87
C ALA A 860 11.74 -52.29 4.20
N GLU A 861 12.57 -51.99 3.20
CA GLU A 861 13.75 -51.13 3.35
C GLU A 861 13.74 -49.91 2.43
N ARG A 862 13.01 -49.98 1.31
CA ARG A 862 12.86 -48.86 0.38
C ARG A 862 12.01 -47.78 1.02
N THR A 863 12.36 -46.52 0.77
CA THR A 863 11.55 -45.36 1.18
C THR A 863 10.11 -45.55 0.69
N PRO A 864 9.11 -45.52 1.58
CA PRO A 864 7.70 -45.65 1.21
C PRO A 864 7.24 -44.48 0.34
N ASP A 865 6.40 -44.74 -0.66
CA ASP A 865 5.84 -43.68 -1.51
C ASP A 865 4.97 -42.70 -0.67
N SER A 866 4.30 -43.20 0.38
CA SER A 866 3.56 -42.38 1.33
C SER A 866 4.45 -41.36 2.06
N ALA A 867 5.73 -41.68 2.30
CA ALA A 867 6.66 -40.80 3.01
C ALA A 867 7.24 -39.67 2.14
N LEU A 868 7.06 -39.72 0.81
CA LEU A 868 7.72 -38.78 -0.12
C LEU A 868 7.31 -37.32 0.11
N ASN A 869 6.03 -37.05 0.38
CA ASN A 869 5.57 -35.67 0.62
C ASN A 869 6.18 -35.09 1.89
N ALA A 870 6.23 -35.88 2.98
CA ALA A 870 6.87 -35.46 4.23
C ALA A 870 8.37 -35.19 4.02
N ILE A 871 9.08 -36.06 3.29
CA ILE A 871 10.51 -35.87 2.97
C ILE A 871 10.71 -34.60 2.14
N ARG A 872 9.87 -34.37 1.12
CA ARG A 872 9.93 -33.16 0.29
C ARG A 872 9.69 -31.90 1.10
N HIS A 873 8.71 -31.92 1.99
CA HIS A 873 8.40 -30.80 2.89
C HIS A 873 9.59 -30.43 3.77
N VAL A 874 10.17 -31.41 4.48
CA VAL A 874 11.38 -31.22 5.29
C VAL A 874 12.53 -30.70 4.44
N ALA A 875 12.75 -31.28 3.25
CA ALA A 875 13.82 -30.87 2.35
C ALA A 875 13.67 -29.41 1.89
N ALA A 876 12.45 -28.96 1.60
CA ALA A 876 12.15 -27.57 1.26
C ALA A 876 12.44 -26.62 2.43
N ARG A 877 12.08 -26.98 3.67
CA ARG A 877 12.40 -26.19 4.86
C ARG A 877 13.90 -26.15 5.16
N VAL A 878 14.60 -27.28 5.05
CA VAL A 878 16.05 -27.35 5.20
C VAL A 878 16.77 -26.51 4.13
N ALA A 879 16.30 -26.52 2.89
CA ALA A 879 16.83 -25.66 1.83
C ALA A 879 16.65 -24.18 2.18
N ARG A 880 15.42 -23.77 2.53
CA ARG A 880 15.08 -22.39 2.95
C ARG A 880 15.96 -21.92 4.11
N THR A 881 16.05 -22.73 5.16
CA THR A 881 16.88 -22.44 6.34
C THR A 881 18.37 -22.39 5.98
N GLY A 882 18.88 -23.29 5.15
CA GLY A 882 20.27 -23.30 4.70
C GLY A 882 20.66 -22.06 3.90
N LEU A 883 19.78 -21.59 3.01
CA LEU A 883 19.97 -20.35 2.25
C LEU A 883 19.99 -19.12 3.19
N TRP A 884 19.05 -19.06 4.13
CA TRP A 884 19.00 -17.99 5.11
C TRP A 884 20.23 -17.99 6.05
N ASN A 885 20.63 -19.15 6.57
CA ASN A 885 21.81 -19.30 7.41
C ASN A 885 23.08 -18.88 6.67
N THR A 886 23.22 -19.27 5.39
CA THR A 886 24.37 -18.88 4.56
C THR A 886 24.45 -17.37 4.40
N ALA A 887 23.32 -16.71 4.14
CA ALA A 887 23.25 -15.25 4.01
C ALA A 887 23.54 -14.50 5.32
N ASN A 888 23.33 -15.14 6.48
CA ASN A 888 23.54 -14.56 7.80
C ASN A 888 24.79 -15.11 8.51
N HIS A 889 25.69 -15.80 7.78
CA HIS A 889 26.93 -16.38 8.32
C HIS A 889 26.74 -17.38 9.48
N LEU A 890 25.64 -18.14 9.44
CA LEU A 890 25.31 -19.20 10.39
C LEU A 890 25.62 -20.59 9.81
N PRO A 891 25.81 -21.62 10.66
CA PRO A 891 26.06 -22.99 10.20
C PRO A 891 24.93 -23.54 9.33
N LEU A 892 25.26 -24.37 8.34
CA LEU A 892 24.24 -25.09 7.57
C LEU A 892 23.49 -26.10 8.46
N PRO A 893 22.20 -26.34 8.21
CA PRO A 893 21.43 -27.37 8.91
C PRO A 893 22.05 -28.76 8.79
N GLN A 894 21.95 -29.54 9.87
CA GLN A 894 22.35 -30.93 9.95
C GLN A 894 21.10 -31.81 10.06
N VAL A 895 21.05 -32.89 9.29
CA VAL A 895 19.90 -33.81 9.25
C VAL A 895 20.33 -35.17 9.76
N HIS A 896 19.65 -35.67 10.79
CA HIS A 896 19.89 -37.00 11.34
C HIS A 896 18.71 -37.92 11.06
N LEU A 897 19.01 -39.13 10.59
CA LEU A 897 18.04 -40.15 10.24
C LEU A 897 18.35 -41.40 11.04
N VAL A 898 17.47 -41.78 11.96
CA VAL A 898 17.70 -42.89 12.89
C VAL A 898 16.64 -43.95 12.70
N GLY A 899 17.04 -45.12 12.18
CA GLY A 899 16.16 -46.28 12.03
C GLY A 899 16.22 -47.25 13.21
N GLY A 900 15.08 -47.77 13.65
CA GLY A 900 15.07 -48.78 14.70
C GLY A 900 15.63 -50.13 14.24
N ARG A 901 16.49 -50.75 15.04
CA ARG A 901 17.01 -52.11 14.82
C ARG A 901 16.67 -53.06 15.97
N THR A 902 16.18 -54.24 15.63
CA THR A 902 15.71 -55.25 16.60
C THR A 902 16.72 -56.37 16.89
N SER A 903 17.66 -56.62 15.97
CA SER A 903 18.64 -57.71 16.10
C SER A 903 20.04 -57.20 16.50
N ARG A 904 20.73 -57.94 17.38
CA ARG A 904 22.12 -57.65 17.80
C ARG A 904 23.17 -58.27 16.88
N LEU A 905 22.82 -59.39 16.24
CA LEU A 905 23.66 -60.18 15.35
C LEU A 905 22.85 -60.42 14.08
N GLY A 906 23.21 -59.73 12.99
CA GLY A 906 22.45 -59.75 11.74
C GLY A 906 22.64 -58.47 10.92
N ARG A 907 21.96 -58.39 9.77
CA ARG A 907 21.94 -57.20 8.91
C ARG A 907 21.19 -56.06 9.63
N ASP A 908 21.78 -54.87 9.64
CA ASP A 908 21.20 -53.67 10.27
C ASP A 908 20.15 -53.04 9.36
N VAL A 909 18.93 -53.59 9.40
CA VAL A 909 17.78 -53.14 8.60
C VAL A 909 17.42 -51.69 8.92
N GLY A 910 17.55 -51.26 10.19
CA GLY A 910 17.32 -49.88 10.61
C GLY A 910 18.28 -48.91 9.90
N ARG A 911 19.57 -49.25 9.86
CA ARG A 911 20.57 -48.46 9.12
C ARG A 911 20.31 -48.46 7.61
N ALA A 912 19.87 -49.57 7.03
CA ALA A 912 19.53 -49.65 5.61
C ALA A 912 18.36 -48.73 5.26
N ARG A 913 17.28 -48.73 6.07
CA ARG A 913 16.14 -47.80 5.92
C ARG A 913 16.58 -46.35 6.02
N ALA A 914 17.31 -46.00 7.09
CA ALA A 914 17.83 -44.64 7.27
C ALA A 914 18.70 -44.18 6.09
N GLY A 915 19.54 -45.08 5.53
CA GLY A 915 20.34 -44.79 4.35
C GLY A 915 19.51 -44.55 3.08
N ASN A 916 18.44 -45.30 2.86
CA ASN A 916 17.54 -45.09 1.72
C ASN A 916 16.74 -43.79 1.84
N VAL A 917 16.25 -43.47 3.04
CA VAL A 917 15.62 -42.17 3.32
C VAL A 917 16.62 -41.04 3.11
N ALA A 918 17.87 -41.17 3.56
CA ALA A 918 18.91 -40.16 3.35
C ALA A 918 19.18 -39.88 1.87
N ALA A 919 19.23 -40.92 1.03
CA ALA A 919 19.39 -40.77 -0.41
C ALA A 919 18.20 -40.03 -1.05
N THR A 920 16.98 -40.39 -0.65
CA THR A 920 15.74 -39.75 -1.12
C THR A 920 15.70 -38.28 -0.68
N PHE A 921 16.01 -38.01 0.59
CA PHE A 921 16.07 -36.67 1.15
C PHE A 921 17.08 -35.78 0.42
N ARG A 922 18.30 -36.27 0.13
CA ARG A 922 19.30 -35.50 -0.64
C ARG A 922 18.81 -35.13 -2.04
N GLN A 923 18.07 -36.02 -2.69
CA GLN A 923 17.48 -35.74 -4.01
C GLN A 923 16.42 -34.63 -3.93
N GLU A 924 15.51 -34.71 -2.97
CA GLU A 924 14.48 -33.68 -2.76
C GLU A 924 15.10 -32.34 -2.29
N LEU A 925 16.16 -32.38 -1.48
CA LEU A 925 16.92 -31.18 -1.06
C LEU A 925 17.58 -30.51 -2.26
N ALA A 926 18.21 -31.29 -3.15
CA ALA A 926 18.80 -30.75 -4.38
C ALA A 926 17.72 -30.19 -5.35
N ALA A 927 16.51 -30.75 -5.35
CA ALA A 927 15.39 -30.17 -6.09
C ALA A 927 14.94 -28.84 -5.48
N ALA A 928 14.73 -28.79 -4.16
CA ALA A 928 14.32 -27.59 -3.45
C ALA A 928 15.35 -26.44 -3.58
N LEU A 929 16.65 -26.73 -3.42
CA LEU A 929 17.71 -25.74 -3.60
C LEU A 929 17.75 -25.17 -5.03
N ARG A 930 17.48 -25.99 -6.05
CA ARG A 930 17.39 -25.50 -7.43
C ARG A 930 16.20 -24.56 -7.60
N THR A 931 15.03 -24.92 -7.07
CA THR A 931 13.83 -24.08 -7.14
C THR A 931 14.01 -22.75 -6.41
N LEU A 932 14.59 -22.75 -5.20
CA LEU A 932 14.74 -21.53 -4.39
C LEU A 932 15.87 -20.61 -4.88
N GLN A 933 16.80 -21.11 -5.70
CA GLN A 933 17.93 -20.33 -6.24
C GLN A 933 17.78 -20.04 -7.74
N ASP A 934 16.64 -20.38 -8.34
CA ASP A 934 16.37 -20.12 -9.75
C ASP A 934 16.43 -18.62 -10.06
N GLY A 935 17.01 -18.26 -11.20
CA GLY A 935 17.23 -16.87 -11.60
C GLY A 935 18.26 -16.08 -10.79
N THR A 936 18.98 -16.72 -9.84
CA THR A 936 19.89 -15.99 -8.93
C THR A 936 21.37 -16.11 -9.32
N PRO A 937 22.17 -15.03 -9.24
CA PRO A 937 23.58 -15.03 -9.64
C PRO A 937 24.52 -15.65 -8.59
N GLY A 938 25.69 -16.13 -9.03
CA GLY A 938 26.77 -16.64 -8.16
C GLY A 938 26.70 -18.16 -7.86
N PRO A 939 27.68 -18.72 -7.12
CA PRO A 939 27.69 -20.15 -6.84
C PRO A 939 26.51 -20.53 -5.95
N HIS A 940 25.68 -21.46 -6.42
CA HIS A 940 24.53 -21.96 -5.68
C HIS A 940 24.95 -22.91 -4.57
N LEU A 941 24.22 -22.88 -3.46
CA LEU A 941 24.31 -23.87 -2.40
C LEU A 941 23.82 -25.21 -2.94
N THR A 942 24.59 -26.27 -2.71
CA THR A 942 24.33 -27.62 -3.19
C THR A 942 24.10 -28.60 -2.04
N ALA A 943 23.32 -29.66 -2.29
CA ALA A 943 22.88 -30.59 -1.24
C ALA A 943 24.04 -31.39 -0.58
N ASP A 944 25.20 -31.50 -1.24
CA ASP A 944 26.41 -32.16 -0.74
C ASP A 944 27.13 -31.36 0.36
N LEU A 945 26.84 -30.06 0.48
CA LEU A 945 27.36 -29.23 1.57
C LEU A 945 26.64 -29.46 2.90
N PHE A 946 25.44 -30.06 2.87
CA PHE A 946 24.66 -30.35 4.07
C PHE A 946 25.08 -31.68 4.68
N ALA A 947 25.25 -31.70 6.01
CA ALA A 947 25.48 -32.93 6.75
C ALA A 947 24.17 -33.73 6.84
N VAL A 948 24.14 -34.91 6.20
CA VAL A 948 23.01 -35.85 6.29
C VAL A 948 23.52 -37.19 6.80
N GLU A 949 23.21 -37.49 8.06
CA GLU A 949 23.71 -38.66 8.78
C GLU A 949 22.65 -39.75 8.92
N ALA A 950 22.97 -40.97 8.46
CA ALA A 950 22.12 -42.13 8.62
C ALA A 950 22.68 -43.06 9.70
N ALA A 951 21.89 -43.26 10.75
CA ALA A 951 22.22 -44.08 11.90
C ALA A 951 21.08 -45.06 12.23
N SER A 952 21.30 -45.86 13.27
CA SER A 952 20.34 -46.86 13.73
C SER A 952 20.44 -47.04 15.23
N GLU A 953 19.29 -47.08 15.90
CA GLU A 953 19.22 -47.28 17.34
C GLU A 953 18.60 -48.64 17.69
N ARG A 954 19.04 -49.22 18.81
CA ARG A 954 18.54 -50.53 19.23
C ARG A 954 17.21 -50.35 19.95
N VAL A 955 16.19 -51.06 19.46
CA VAL A 955 14.84 -51.06 20.03
C VAL A 955 14.37 -52.49 20.29
N GLU A 956 13.40 -52.66 21.18
CA GLU A 956 12.80 -53.98 21.41
C GLU A 956 12.03 -54.44 20.18
N LYS A 957 11.89 -55.76 19.97
CA LYS A 957 11.24 -56.28 18.76
C LYS A 957 9.77 -55.89 18.65
N THR A 958 9.11 -55.68 19.79
CA THR A 958 7.71 -55.25 19.89
C THR A 958 7.55 -53.73 19.94
N ASP A 959 8.65 -52.98 19.94
CA ASP A 959 8.62 -51.52 19.93
C ASP A 959 8.17 -51.04 18.54
N PRO A 960 7.15 -50.17 18.43
CA PRO A 960 6.75 -49.57 17.15
C PRO A 960 7.91 -48.93 16.38
N ARG A 961 8.94 -48.44 17.09
CA ARG A 961 10.15 -47.87 16.48
C ARG A 961 10.96 -48.86 15.66
N ALA A 962 10.74 -50.17 15.83
CA ALA A 962 11.38 -51.22 15.02
C ALA A 962 11.08 -51.08 13.52
N GLU A 963 10.00 -50.39 13.17
CA GLU A 963 9.51 -50.20 11.81
C GLU A 963 9.47 -48.72 11.40
N THR A 964 10.23 -47.86 12.09
CA THR A 964 10.28 -46.44 11.76
C THR A 964 11.69 -45.94 11.46
N VAL A 965 11.74 -44.79 10.78
CA VAL A 965 12.90 -43.90 10.72
C VAL A 965 12.48 -42.56 11.31
N GLU A 966 13.15 -42.13 12.36
CA GLU A 966 13.02 -40.76 12.88
C GLU A 966 13.95 -39.84 12.08
N LEU A 967 13.39 -38.74 11.56
CA LEU A 967 14.11 -37.68 10.88
C LEU A 967 14.11 -36.46 11.80
N THR A 968 15.29 -35.99 12.18
CA THR A 968 15.47 -34.75 12.96
C THR A 968 16.37 -33.77 12.22
N VAL A 969 16.14 -32.48 12.47
CA VAL A 969 16.93 -31.38 11.91
C VAL A 969 17.49 -30.54 13.05
N ASP A 970 18.82 -30.38 13.08
CA ASP A 970 19.48 -29.31 13.82
C ASP A 970 19.70 -28.17 12.83
N ASP A 971 19.03 -27.04 13.05
CA ASP A 971 19.05 -25.91 12.15
C ASP A 971 20.21 -24.93 12.41
N GLY A 972 21.08 -25.23 13.37
CA GLY A 972 22.26 -24.40 13.69
C GLY A 972 21.93 -23.07 14.36
N ARG A 973 20.68 -22.87 14.83
CA ARG A 973 20.17 -21.58 15.35
C ARG A 973 19.85 -21.57 16.84
N GLY A 974 20.41 -22.53 17.57
CA GLY A 974 20.25 -22.68 19.02
C GLY A 974 19.32 -23.83 19.44
N GLY A 975 18.85 -24.63 18.49
CA GLY A 975 18.01 -25.81 18.71
C GLY A 975 16.57 -25.47 19.12
N PRO A 976 15.70 -26.49 19.27
CA PRO A 976 14.31 -26.28 19.62
C PRO A 976 14.16 -25.65 21.02
N ARG A 977 13.05 -24.94 21.25
CA ARG A 977 12.75 -24.35 22.57
C ARG A 977 12.83 -25.41 23.67
N LYS A 978 13.56 -25.09 24.74
CA LYS A 978 13.61 -25.92 25.95
C LYS A 978 12.38 -25.63 26.81
N VAL A 979 11.28 -26.31 26.50
CA VAL A 979 10.05 -26.18 27.27
C VAL A 979 10.18 -26.95 28.59
N ALA A 980 9.97 -26.27 29.71
CA ALA A 980 9.94 -26.93 31.00
C ALA A 980 8.69 -27.79 31.09
N LEU A 981 8.88 -29.11 31.17
CA LEU A 981 7.87 -30.02 31.65
C LEU A 981 7.68 -29.72 33.14
N ARG A 982 6.83 -28.73 33.47
CA ARG A 982 6.50 -28.40 34.86
C ARG A 982 5.76 -29.58 35.49
N GLY A 983 6.56 -30.50 36.01
CA GLY A 983 6.12 -31.65 36.76
C GLY A 983 5.76 -31.25 38.19
N LEU A 984 4.47 -31.22 38.49
CA LEU A 984 4.00 -32.15 39.51
C LEU A 984 3.91 -33.52 38.83
N ARG A 985 4.29 -34.60 39.52
CA ARG A 985 4.15 -35.98 39.01
C ARG A 985 2.76 -36.14 38.38
N GLY A 986 2.66 -36.10 37.05
CA GLY A 986 1.40 -36.20 36.31
C GLY A 986 1.12 -35.16 35.20
N GLY A 987 1.91 -34.09 35.01
CA GLY A 987 1.73 -33.18 33.87
C GLY A 987 2.31 -33.73 32.55
N SER A 988 1.55 -33.72 31.44
CA SER A 988 2.06 -34.16 30.11
C SER A 988 2.77 -33.03 29.35
N PRO A 989 3.80 -33.33 28.54
CA PRO A 989 4.39 -32.45 27.52
C PRO A 989 3.43 -31.75 26.55
N ASP A 990 2.18 -32.20 26.50
CA ASP A 990 1.21 -31.87 25.44
C ASP A 990 0.29 -30.67 25.79
N ASP A 991 0.41 -30.11 26.99
CA ASP A 991 -0.48 -29.05 27.47
C ASP A 991 -0.30 -27.73 26.67
N GLY A 992 -1.41 -27.10 26.28
CA GLY A 992 -1.43 -25.85 25.49
C GLY A 992 -1.06 -25.98 24.01
N ARG A 993 -0.76 -27.18 23.49
CA ARG A 993 -0.47 -27.40 22.06
C ARG A 993 -1.71 -27.87 21.30
N ASP A 994 -2.00 -27.27 20.15
CA ASP A 994 -3.12 -27.69 19.30
C ASP A 994 -2.78 -28.99 18.54
N PRO A 995 -3.47 -30.11 18.78
CA PRO A 995 -3.15 -31.39 18.14
C PRO A 995 -3.25 -31.40 16.62
N LEU A 996 -4.11 -30.58 16.02
CA LEU A 996 -4.21 -30.51 14.55
C LEU A 996 -3.00 -29.75 13.98
N ALA A 997 -2.68 -28.59 14.56
CA ALA A 997 -1.44 -27.86 14.29
C ALA A 997 -0.17 -28.69 14.50
N GLU A 998 -0.16 -29.49 15.57
CA GLU A 998 0.92 -30.41 15.88
C GLU A 998 0.85 -31.70 15.06
N GLN A 999 -0.19 -31.85 14.24
CA GLN A 999 -0.47 -32.96 13.35
C GLN A 999 -0.39 -34.31 14.08
N TRP A 1000 -0.90 -34.40 15.30
CA TRP A 1000 -0.87 -35.61 16.09
C TRP A 1000 -1.80 -36.68 15.49
N PRO A 1001 -1.43 -37.98 15.57
CA PRO A 1001 -2.30 -39.05 15.10
C PRO A 1001 -3.62 -39.06 15.88
N ILE A 1002 -4.70 -39.42 15.19
CA ILE A 1002 -6.02 -39.61 15.81
C ILE A 1002 -5.93 -40.70 16.89
N GLY A 1003 -6.55 -40.44 18.04
CA GLY A 1003 -6.54 -41.34 19.20
C GLY A 1003 -5.34 -41.16 20.13
N ARG A 1004 -4.42 -40.22 19.87
CA ARG A 1004 -3.28 -39.94 20.76
C ARG A 1004 -3.75 -39.48 22.15
N PRO A 1005 -3.21 -40.03 23.25
CA PRO A 1005 -3.45 -39.50 24.59
C PRO A 1005 -2.83 -38.12 24.79
N VAL A 1006 -3.57 -37.21 25.43
CA VAL A 1006 -3.17 -35.85 25.79
C VAL A 1006 -3.62 -35.56 27.22
N THR A 1007 -2.81 -34.85 28.00
CA THR A 1007 -3.25 -34.35 29.32
C THR A 1007 -3.92 -33.01 29.15
N LEU A 1008 -5.08 -32.84 29.78
CA LEU A 1008 -5.84 -31.60 29.78
C LEU A 1008 -5.74 -30.97 31.16
N MET A 1009 -5.09 -29.81 31.26
CA MET A 1009 -4.95 -29.09 32.53
C MET A 1009 -5.91 -27.90 32.63
N ARG A 1010 -6.17 -27.19 31.52
CA ARG A 1010 -7.05 -26.01 31.46
C ARG A 1010 -7.89 -25.97 30.18
N PRO A 1011 -9.06 -25.31 30.19
CA PRO A 1011 -9.89 -25.17 28.99
C PRO A 1011 -9.28 -24.18 27.98
N ARG A 1012 -9.46 -24.44 26.67
CA ARG A 1012 -9.09 -23.52 25.57
C ARG A 1012 -10.24 -22.56 25.25
N PHE A 1013 -9.93 -21.30 24.93
CA PHE A 1013 -10.91 -20.30 24.50
C PHE A 1013 -10.34 -19.48 23.33
N GLY A 1014 -11.14 -19.24 22.28
CA GLY A 1014 -10.86 -18.14 21.33
C GLY A 1014 -10.80 -18.48 19.83
N GLY A 1015 -11.65 -19.37 19.28
CA GLY A 1015 -11.55 -19.67 17.84
C GLY A 1015 -12.75 -20.31 17.13
N LEU A 1016 -13.97 -20.25 17.65
CA LEU A 1016 -15.12 -20.92 17.03
C LEU A 1016 -16.21 -19.94 16.57
N PRO A 1017 -16.47 -19.82 15.25
CA PRO A 1017 -17.74 -19.28 14.79
C PRO A 1017 -18.86 -20.27 15.15
N PRO A 1018 -19.93 -19.84 15.84
CA PRO A 1018 -21.04 -20.75 16.14
C PRO A 1018 -21.74 -21.23 14.85
N ALA A 1019 -22.33 -22.42 14.78
CA ALA A 1019 -23.19 -22.84 13.66
C ALA A 1019 -24.62 -23.14 14.14
N PRO A 1020 -25.68 -22.70 13.43
CA PRO A 1020 -27.05 -22.90 13.89
C PRO A 1020 -27.38 -24.40 13.99
N ALA A 1021 -28.07 -24.80 15.05
CA ALA A 1021 -28.56 -26.18 15.18
C ALA A 1021 -29.57 -26.51 14.07
N LEU A 1022 -29.41 -27.69 13.47
CA LEU A 1022 -30.41 -28.24 12.56
C LEU A 1022 -31.68 -28.58 13.35
N PRO A 1023 -32.88 -28.38 12.78
CA PRO A 1023 -34.10 -28.94 13.36
C PRO A 1023 -33.96 -30.47 13.41
N PRO A 1024 -34.51 -31.14 14.44
CA PRO A 1024 -34.47 -32.59 14.53
C PRO A 1024 -35.09 -33.18 13.25
N THR A 1025 -34.33 -34.01 12.53
CA THR A 1025 -34.83 -34.76 11.39
C THR A 1025 -35.97 -35.65 11.89
N GLY A 1026 -37.19 -35.27 11.53
CA GLY A 1026 -38.42 -35.95 11.92
C GLY A 1026 -38.41 -37.39 11.45
N THR A 1027 -38.78 -38.27 12.37
CA THR A 1027 -39.39 -39.57 12.08
C THR A 1027 -40.51 -39.38 11.06
N THR A 1028 -40.44 -40.14 9.97
CA THR A 1028 -41.50 -40.26 8.96
C THR A 1028 -42.78 -40.80 9.60
N ASP A 1029 -43.79 -39.96 9.76
CA ASP A 1029 -45.17 -40.36 10.01
C ASP A 1029 -45.94 -40.27 8.69
N ASP A 1030 -46.31 -41.43 8.14
CA ASP A 1030 -47.27 -41.57 7.04
C ASP A 1030 -48.41 -42.49 7.50
N GLY A 1031 -49.62 -41.93 7.65
CA GLY A 1031 -50.90 -42.63 7.45
C GLY A 1031 -51.84 -42.78 8.67
N PRO A 1032 -53.18 -42.76 8.48
CA PRO A 1032 -54.09 -41.99 9.33
C PRO A 1032 -55.17 -42.79 10.11
N SER A 1033 -55.75 -42.10 11.10
CA SER A 1033 -57.08 -42.26 11.74
C SER A 1033 -57.47 -43.59 12.42
N ALA A 1034 -57.68 -43.54 13.75
CA ALA A 1034 -59.01 -43.55 14.40
C ALA A 1034 -58.93 -44.01 15.88
N GLY A 1035 -59.72 -43.38 16.77
CA GLY A 1035 -60.24 -44.01 17.98
C GLY A 1035 -59.84 -43.40 19.32
N MET A 1036 -60.73 -42.57 19.86
CA MET A 1036 -60.80 -42.17 21.28
C MET A 1036 -60.92 -43.40 22.20
N SER A 1037 -60.20 -43.43 23.33
CA SER A 1037 -60.76 -43.53 24.70
C SER A 1037 -59.67 -43.75 25.76
N ASP A 1038 -59.78 -42.98 26.85
CA ASP A 1038 -59.04 -43.03 28.12
C ASP A 1038 -59.05 -44.42 28.81
N ASP A 1039 -57.94 -44.82 29.43
CA ASP A 1039 -57.88 -45.22 30.85
C ASP A 1039 -56.45 -45.61 31.35
N ALA A 1040 -55.93 -44.82 32.32
CA ALA A 1040 -55.07 -45.20 33.46
C ALA A 1040 -53.60 -45.73 33.24
N PRO A 1041 -52.77 -45.92 34.29
CA PRO A 1041 -51.67 -45.00 34.66
C PRO A 1041 -50.25 -45.61 34.66
N ALA A 1042 -49.28 -44.72 34.90
CA ALA A 1042 -47.82 -44.86 34.92
C ALA A 1042 -47.19 -46.13 35.53
N GLY A 1043 -46.08 -46.58 34.92
CA GLY A 1043 -45.06 -47.41 35.57
C GLY A 1043 -43.92 -47.86 34.65
N GLY A 1044 -42.73 -47.23 34.78
CA GLY A 1044 -41.45 -47.78 34.28
C GLY A 1044 -40.63 -46.87 33.36
N LYS A 1045 -39.80 -45.97 33.92
CA LYS A 1045 -38.73 -45.28 33.17
C LYS A 1045 -37.55 -46.24 32.96
N GLY A 1046 -37.53 -46.96 31.85
CA GLY A 1046 -36.32 -47.53 31.26
C GLY A 1046 -35.84 -46.64 30.12
N LYS A 1047 -34.56 -46.23 30.11
CA LYS A 1047 -33.93 -45.47 29.02
C LYS A 1047 -34.04 -46.34 27.75
N ALA A 1048 -34.65 -45.82 26.68
CA ALA A 1048 -34.73 -46.54 25.41
C ALA A 1048 -33.31 -46.87 24.89
N PRO A 1049 -33.07 -48.05 24.30
CA PRO A 1049 -31.76 -48.41 23.78
C PRO A 1049 -31.36 -47.49 22.63
N GLU A 1050 -30.10 -47.05 22.61
CA GLU A 1050 -29.57 -46.17 21.56
C GLU A 1050 -29.60 -46.85 20.17
N PRO A 1051 -29.95 -46.09 19.11
CA PRO A 1051 -30.04 -46.64 17.76
C PRO A 1051 -28.66 -47.10 17.26
N ARG A 1052 -28.60 -48.31 16.70
CA ARG A 1052 -27.36 -48.87 16.12
C ARG A 1052 -26.97 -48.13 14.84
N PRO A 1053 -25.68 -47.88 14.59
CA PRO A 1053 -25.21 -47.18 13.40
C PRO A 1053 -25.56 -47.96 12.13
N SER A 1054 -26.17 -47.28 11.15
CA SER A 1054 -26.61 -47.90 9.89
C SER A 1054 -25.72 -47.50 8.70
N ARG A 1055 -25.10 -46.31 8.77
CA ARG A 1055 -24.20 -45.78 7.76
C ARG A 1055 -23.03 -45.03 8.40
N TRP A 1056 -21.82 -45.23 7.87
CA TRP A 1056 -20.59 -44.58 8.32
C TRP A 1056 -20.05 -43.62 7.25
N PHE A 1057 -19.52 -42.49 7.68
CA PHE A 1057 -18.87 -41.46 6.89
C PHE A 1057 -17.41 -41.29 7.36
N SER A 1058 -16.48 -41.01 6.45
CA SER A 1058 -15.08 -40.82 6.82
C SER A 1058 -14.80 -39.35 7.13
N TYR A 1059 -14.30 -39.07 8.33
CA TYR A 1059 -13.56 -37.85 8.58
C TYR A 1059 -12.16 -37.99 7.96
N THR A 1060 -11.71 -37.00 7.19
CA THR A 1060 -10.38 -36.99 6.58
C THR A 1060 -9.79 -35.58 6.57
N ARG A 1061 -8.55 -35.45 7.05
CA ARG A 1061 -7.70 -34.27 6.89
C ARG A 1061 -6.35 -34.65 6.29
N THR A 1062 -6.04 -34.09 5.14
CA THR A 1062 -4.72 -34.21 4.49
C THR A 1062 -3.83 -33.05 4.92
N THR A 1063 -2.59 -33.33 5.33
CA THR A 1063 -1.57 -32.31 5.60
C THR A 1063 -0.35 -32.55 4.71
N GLU A 1064 0.34 -31.49 4.31
CA GLU A 1064 1.52 -31.61 3.44
C GLU A 1064 2.72 -32.27 4.13
N SER A 1065 2.73 -32.26 5.47
CA SER A 1065 3.82 -32.77 6.32
C SER A 1065 3.62 -34.21 6.78
N ARG A 1066 2.46 -34.85 6.54
CA ARG A 1066 2.23 -36.26 6.91
C ARG A 1066 2.07 -37.16 5.70
N ALA A 1067 2.59 -38.37 5.85
CA ALA A 1067 2.47 -39.45 4.89
C ALA A 1067 1.03 -40.01 4.78
N GLU A 1068 0.31 -40.03 5.91
CA GLU A 1068 -1.07 -40.50 5.99
C GLU A 1068 -1.98 -39.38 6.50
N PRO A 1069 -3.15 -39.17 5.88
CA PRO A 1069 -4.15 -38.24 6.37
C PRO A 1069 -4.70 -38.67 7.73
N LEU A 1070 -5.08 -37.71 8.55
CA LEU A 1070 -5.79 -37.96 9.80
C LEU A 1070 -7.20 -38.43 9.46
N ARG A 1071 -7.58 -39.63 9.93
CA ARG A 1071 -8.86 -40.25 9.61
C ARG A 1071 -9.52 -40.88 10.84
N TYR A 1072 -10.85 -40.83 10.88
CA TYR A 1072 -11.72 -41.65 11.72
C TYR A 1072 -13.10 -41.76 11.07
N GLU A 1073 -13.96 -42.67 11.53
CA GLU A 1073 -15.30 -42.82 10.98
C GLU A 1073 -16.35 -42.18 11.90
N VAL A 1074 -17.40 -41.61 11.30
CA VAL A 1074 -18.54 -40.99 11.97
C VAL A 1074 -19.81 -41.62 11.42
N ALA A 1075 -20.63 -42.21 12.28
CA ALA A 1075 -21.90 -42.78 11.88
C ALA A 1075 -23.00 -41.71 11.72
N ASP A 1076 -24.00 -41.99 10.89
CA ASP A 1076 -25.27 -41.25 10.79
C ASP A 1076 -25.97 -41.04 12.14
N THR A 1077 -25.83 -42.02 13.03
CA THR A 1077 -26.32 -42.00 14.41
C THR A 1077 -25.45 -41.22 15.40
N GLY A 1078 -24.29 -40.71 14.93
CA GLY A 1078 -23.33 -39.92 15.70
C GLY A 1078 -22.23 -40.72 16.43
N HIS A 1079 -22.20 -42.05 16.28
CA HIS A 1079 -21.10 -42.86 16.83
C HIS A 1079 -19.78 -42.47 16.15
N LEU A 1080 -18.70 -42.35 16.91
CA LEU A 1080 -17.35 -42.16 16.35
C LEU A 1080 -16.59 -43.48 16.42
N ARG A 1081 -15.85 -43.85 15.37
CA ARG A 1081 -14.94 -44.99 15.40
C ARG A 1081 -13.52 -44.55 15.13
N LEU A 1082 -12.65 -44.76 16.12
CA LEU A 1082 -11.23 -44.49 16.04
C LEU A 1082 -10.51 -45.48 15.10
N PRO A 1083 -9.31 -45.14 14.57
CA PRO A 1083 -8.52 -46.06 13.73
C PRO A 1083 -8.19 -47.40 14.38
N ASP A 1084 -8.14 -47.45 15.72
CA ASP A 1084 -7.93 -48.67 16.50
C ASP A 1084 -9.20 -49.55 16.65
N GLY A 1085 -10.31 -49.13 16.03
CA GLY A 1085 -11.60 -49.83 16.04
C GLY A 1085 -12.46 -49.52 17.26
N GLN A 1086 -12.01 -48.68 18.21
CA GLN A 1086 -12.84 -48.30 19.35
C GLN A 1086 -13.99 -47.39 18.91
N GLU A 1087 -15.21 -47.78 19.30
CA GLU A 1087 -16.41 -46.98 19.11
C GLU A 1087 -16.69 -46.11 20.34
N ILE A 1088 -16.99 -44.84 20.10
CA ILE A 1088 -17.40 -43.86 21.09
C ILE A 1088 -18.90 -43.57 20.87
N PRO A 1089 -19.74 -43.72 21.90
CA PRO A 1089 -21.16 -43.41 21.81
C PRO A 1089 -21.44 -41.98 21.35
N PRO A 1090 -22.59 -41.74 20.70
CA PRO A 1090 -22.99 -40.41 20.28
C PRO A 1090 -23.30 -39.51 21.48
N THR A 1091 -23.70 -40.06 22.62
CA THR A 1091 -24.17 -39.34 23.82
C THR A 1091 -23.09 -39.28 24.90
N GLY A 1092 -23.22 -38.36 25.86
CA GLY A 1092 -22.36 -38.28 27.04
C GLY A 1092 -21.08 -37.46 26.86
N TRP A 1093 -21.03 -36.54 25.89
CA TRP A 1093 -19.90 -35.62 25.71
C TRP A 1093 -20.03 -34.39 26.62
N THR A 1094 -19.03 -34.06 27.41
CA THR A 1094 -19.01 -32.87 28.28
C THR A 1094 -18.08 -31.82 27.69
N ARG A 1095 -18.55 -30.57 27.61
CA ARG A 1095 -17.74 -29.46 27.09
C ARG A 1095 -16.64 -29.07 28.09
N PHE A 1096 -15.46 -28.74 27.59
CA PHE A 1096 -14.30 -28.27 28.35
C PHE A 1096 -13.59 -27.15 27.56
N GLY A 1097 -14.04 -25.90 27.77
CA GLY A 1097 -13.63 -24.77 26.92
C GLY A 1097 -14.26 -24.88 25.53
N ASP A 1098 -13.47 -24.78 24.48
CA ASP A 1098 -13.89 -25.00 23.08
C ASP A 1098 -13.81 -26.48 22.63
N ASP A 1099 -13.46 -27.39 23.53
CA ASP A 1099 -13.33 -28.83 23.26
C ASP A 1099 -14.38 -29.69 23.99
N PHE A 1100 -14.46 -30.98 23.65
CA PHE A 1100 -15.45 -31.92 24.17
C PHE A 1100 -14.78 -33.20 24.66
N VAL A 1101 -15.03 -33.57 25.91
CA VAL A 1101 -14.50 -34.78 26.55
C VAL A 1101 -15.63 -35.76 26.77
N HIS A 1102 -15.47 -37.03 26.41
CA HIS A 1102 -16.43 -38.09 26.72
C HIS A 1102 -15.99 -38.85 27.99
N PRO A 1103 -16.56 -38.57 29.19
CA PRO A 1103 -16.05 -39.10 30.45
C PRO A 1103 -16.05 -40.64 30.52
N GLY A 1104 -17.01 -41.30 29.88
CA GLY A 1104 -17.14 -42.76 29.90
C GLY A 1104 -16.12 -43.53 29.03
N THR A 1105 -15.50 -42.88 28.05
CA THR A 1105 -14.54 -43.53 27.12
C THR A 1105 -13.16 -42.88 27.18
N GLY A 1106 -13.05 -41.71 27.83
CA GLY A 1106 -11.85 -40.90 27.86
C GLY A 1106 -11.52 -40.24 26.53
N ALA A 1107 -12.46 -40.14 25.59
CA ALA A 1107 -12.22 -39.49 24.31
C ALA A 1107 -12.18 -37.96 24.46
N LEU A 1108 -11.38 -37.30 23.64
CA LEU A 1108 -11.33 -35.84 23.48
C LEU A 1108 -11.59 -35.51 22.02
N LEU A 1109 -12.57 -34.66 21.75
CA LEU A 1109 -12.85 -34.10 20.43
C LEU A 1109 -12.61 -32.59 20.47
N ARG A 1110 -11.73 -32.10 19.60
CA ARG A 1110 -11.47 -30.68 19.44
C ARG A 1110 -12.61 -30.02 18.66
N GLY A 1111 -13.19 -28.95 19.21
CA GLY A 1111 -14.35 -28.30 18.60
C GLY A 1111 -14.02 -27.53 17.32
N ASP A 1112 -12.81 -26.98 17.21
CA ASP A 1112 -12.35 -26.18 16.06
C ASP A 1112 -12.07 -27.03 14.81
N SER A 1113 -11.42 -28.17 15.01
CA SER A 1113 -10.77 -28.95 13.97
C SER A 1113 -11.46 -30.29 13.70
N GLY A 1114 -12.16 -30.82 14.70
CA GLY A 1114 -12.59 -32.21 14.73
C GLY A 1114 -11.48 -33.19 15.04
N TRP A 1115 -10.31 -32.74 15.48
CA TRP A 1115 -9.26 -33.66 15.88
C TRP A 1115 -9.73 -34.50 17.08
N LEU A 1116 -9.57 -35.82 16.98
CA LEU A 1116 -10.06 -36.77 17.98
C LEU A 1116 -8.87 -37.48 18.66
N GLY A 1117 -8.84 -37.46 19.99
CA GLY A 1117 -7.78 -38.02 20.83
C GLY A 1117 -8.30 -38.66 22.11
N ARG A 1118 -7.41 -38.88 23.08
CA ARG A 1118 -7.73 -39.46 24.39
C ARG A 1118 -7.26 -38.56 25.52
N VAL A 1119 -7.96 -38.55 26.64
CA VAL A 1119 -7.57 -37.81 27.85
C VAL A 1119 -6.71 -38.70 28.73
N ALA A 1120 -5.42 -38.37 28.87
CA ALA A 1120 -4.45 -39.13 29.65
C ALA A 1120 -4.64 -38.98 31.17
N ASN A 1121 -5.19 -37.84 31.62
CA ASN A 1121 -5.43 -37.52 33.02
C ASN A 1121 -6.93 -37.57 33.41
N LEU A 1122 -7.70 -38.44 32.75
CA LEU A 1122 -9.16 -38.51 32.89
C LEU A 1122 -9.62 -38.63 34.34
N ASP A 1123 -8.96 -39.46 35.16
CA ASP A 1123 -9.31 -39.68 36.57
C ASP A 1123 -9.20 -38.41 37.42
N THR A 1124 -8.33 -37.47 37.03
CA THR A 1124 -8.18 -36.15 37.68
C THR A 1124 -9.03 -35.06 37.03
N LEU A 1125 -9.33 -35.20 35.74
CA LEU A 1125 -10.12 -34.24 34.97
C LEU A 1125 -11.62 -34.38 35.25
N VAL A 1126 -12.15 -35.60 35.39
CA VAL A 1126 -13.59 -35.85 35.61
C VAL A 1126 -14.13 -35.14 36.86
N PRO A 1127 -13.45 -35.16 38.02
CA PRO A 1127 -13.86 -34.36 39.18
C PRO A 1127 -13.80 -32.85 38.93
N ALA A 1128 -12.85 -32.37 38.12
CA ALA A 1128 -12.69 -30.96 37.77
C ALA A 1128 -13.74 -30.48 36.75
N LEU A 1129 -14.14 -31.32 35.79
CA LEU A 1129 -15.24 -31.04 34.85
C LEU A 1129 -16.54 -30.75 35.58
N THR A 1130 -16.86 -31.54 36.61
CA THR A 1130 -18.03 -31.35 37.48
C THR A 1130 -17.89 -30.18 38.45
N ALA A 1131 -16.67 -29.77 38.80
CA ALA A 1131 -16.41 -28.66 39.73
C ALA A 1131 -16.31 -27.30 39.03
N LEU A 1132 -15.88 -27.26 37.77
CA LEU A 1132 -15.86 -26.06 36.92
C LEU A 1132 -17.28 -25.62 36.56
N ASP A 1133 -18.20 -26.57 36.37
CA ASP A 1133 -19.63 -26.32 36.16
C ASP A 1133 -20.45 -27.58 36.53
N PRO A 1134 -21.10 -27.62 37.71
CA PRO A 1134 -21.88 -28.77 38.17
C PRO A 1134 -23.18 -29.00 37.36
N ASP A 1135 -23.56 -28.07 36.48
CA ASP A 1135 -24.80 -28.08 35.70
C ASP A 1135 -24.56 -28.21 34.17
N ALA A 1136 -23.32 -28.50 33.74
CA ALA A 1136 -22.95 -28.65 32.34
C ALA A 1136 -23.77 -29.76 31.63
N ALA A 1137 -24.65 -29.37 30.71
CA ALA A 1137 -25.45 -30.32 29.94
C ALA A 1137 -24.55 -31.19 29.03
N PRO A 1138 -24.71 -32.52 29.02
CA PRO A 1138 -24.00 -33.38 28.08
C PRO A 1138 -24.42 -33.06 26.64
N TYR A 1139 -23.49 -33.21 25.71
CA TYR A 1139 -23.65 -33.06 24.28
C TYR A 1139 -23.76 -34.44 23.64
N ARG A 1140 -24.46 -34.45 22.51
CA ARG A 1140 -24.63 -35.56 21.61
C ARG A 1140 -24.07 -35.21 20.23
N ILE A 1141 -23.38 -36.14 19.62
CA ILE A 1141 -22.93 -36.06 18.23
C ILE A 1141 -24.03 -36.58 17.31
N THR A 1142 -24.20 -35.93 16.17
CA THR A 1142 -24.94 -36.40 14.99
C THR A 1142 -24.09 -36.14 13.74
N ALA A 1143 -24.38 -36.78 12.62
CA ALA A 1143 -23.64 -36.52 11.39
C ALA A 1143 -24.47 -36.72 10.13
N ASP A 1144 -24.11 -35.95 9.10
CA ASP A 1144 -24.56 -36.10 7.73
C ASP A 1144 -23.35 -36.40 6.82
N PRO A 1145 -23.54 -36.69 5.51
CA PRO A 1145 -22.42 -37.03 4.62
C PRO A 1145 -21.33 -35.95 4.49
N SER A 1146 -21.60 -34.71 4.90
CA SER A 1146 -20.70 -33.57 4.77
C SER A 1146 -20.09 -33.11 6.10
N SER A 1147 -20.71 -33.38 7.25
CA SER A 1147 -20.30 -32.81 8.54
C SER A 1147 -20.74 -33.64 9.74
N LEU A 1148 -19.97 -33.58 10.84
CA LEU A 1148 -20.45 -33.94 12.17
C LEU A 1148 -20.93 -32.70 12.94
N HIS A 1149 -21.90 -32.89 13.81
CA HIS A 1149 -22.56 -31.85 14.58
C HIS A 1149 -22.64 -32.23 16.05
N LEU A 1150 -22.21 -31.33 16.95
CA LEU A 1150 -22.29 -31.49 18.41
C LEU A 1150 -23.47 -30.67 18.96
N ILE A 1151 -24.44 -31.33 19.58
CA ILE A 1151 -25.73 -30.78 20.00
C ILE A 1151 -25.96 -31.06 21.50
N PRO A 1152 -26.36 -30.09 22.35
CA PRO A 1152 -26.73 -30.38 23.74
C PRO A 1152 -27.88 -31.42 23.87
N GLU A 1153 -27.74 -32.41 24.75
CA GLU A 1153 -28.71 -33.52 24.94
C GLU A 1153 -30.00 -33.11 25.62
N TYR A 1154 -29.89 -32.18 26.56
CA TYR A 1154 -31.02 -31.59 27.24
C TYR A 1154 -31.07 -30.14 26.79
N GLY A 1155 -32.18 -29.72 26.22
CA GLY A 1155 -32.47 -28.30 25.97
C GLY A 1155 -32.66 -27.56 27.29
N VAL A 1156 -31.64 -27.56 28.16
CA VAL A 1156 -31.66 -26.86 29.44
C VAL A 1156 -31.20 -25.44 29.18
N PRO A 1157 -32.00 -24.43 29.54
CA PRO A 1157 -31.81 -23.08 29.10
C PRO A 1157 -30.72 -22.34 29.87
N GLU A 1158 -29.76 -22.97 30.54
CA GLU A 1158 -28.79 -22.28 31.43
C GLU A 1158 -27.33 -22.29 30.94
N TYR A 1159 -26.92 -23.27 30.13
CA TYR A 1159 -25.55 -23.38 29.59
C TYR A 1159 -25.55 -23.68 28.09
N GLY A 1160 -25.34 -22.64 27.27
CA GLY A 1160 -25.12 -22.74 25.84
C GLY A 1160 -26.31 -22.32 24.97
N ASP A 1161 -26.07 -21.32 24.14
CA ASP A 1161 -26.88 -20.89 23.00
C ASP A 1161 -27.11 -22.15 22.15
N GLY A 1162 -28.35 -22.57 21.85
CA GLY A 1162 -28.69 -23.82 21.13
C GLY A 1162 -28.10 -23.97 19.72
N THR A 1163 -26.78 -24.05 19.64
CA THR A 1163 -25.93 -23.80 18.48
C THR A 1163 -25.13 -25.07 18.33
N ALA A 1164 -25.45 -25.86 17.30
CA ALA A 1164 -24.75 -27.10 17.05
C ALA A 1164 -23.36 -26.76 16.48
N LEU A 1165 -22.31 -27.28 17.09
CA LEU A 1165 -20.98 -27.07 16.54
C LEU A 1165 -20.78 -27.99 15.34
N ARG A 1166 -20.53 -27.41 14.16
CA ARG A 1166 -20.38 -28.14 12.89
C ARG A 1166 -18.92 -28.31 12.53
N ILE A 1167 -18.50 -29.55 12.28
CA ILE A 1167 -17.17 -29.90 11.82
C ILE A 1167 -17.30 -30.62 10.46
N PRO A 1168 -16.71 -30.10 9.37
CA PRO A 1168 -16.70 -30.78 8.07
C PRO A 1168 -16.03 -32.16 8.15
N LEU A 1169 -16.60 -33.19 7.52
CA LEU A 1169 -16.01 -34.53 7.53
C LEU A 1169 -14.79 -34.60 6.61
N THR A 1170 -14.88 -34.06 5.41
CA THR A 1170 -13.75 -33.94 4.49
C THR A 1170 -13.33 -32.47 4.36
N GLN A 1171 -12.03 -32.26 4.45
CA GLN A 1171 -11.39 -31.08 3.90
C GLN A 1171 -10.53 -31.62 2.77
N GLU A 1172 -11.02 -31.54 1.53
CA GLU A 1172 -10.23 -31.98 0.39
C GLU A 1172 -8.96 -31.13 0.33
N PRO A 1173 -7.79 -31.70 -0.04
CA PRO A 1173 -6.79 -30.85 -0.66
C PRO A 1173 -7.55 -30.20 -1.82
N ALA A 1174 -7.49 -28.88 -1.97
CA ALA A 1174 -8.14 -28.28 -3.13
C ALA A 1174 -7.67 -29.00 -4.41
N ALA A 1175 -8.37 -28.89 -5.53
CA ALA A 1175 -7.91 -29.60 -6.73
C ALA A 1175 -6.49 -29.10 -7.08
N GLY A 1176 -5.56 -29.99 -7.43
CA GLY A 1176 -4.37 -29.55 -8.16
C GLY A 1176 -4.83 -28.81 -9.41
N PRO A 1177 -4.05 -27.89 -9.99
CA PRO A 1177 -4.37 -27.43 -11.33
C PRO A 1177 -4.61 -28.68 -12.20
N PRO A 1178 -5.69 -28.75 -13.00
CA PRO A 1178 -5.81 -29.83 -13.97
C PRO A 1178 -4.51 -29.80 -14.76
N GLY A 1179 -3.77 -30.92 -14.73
CA GLY A 1179 -2.56 -31.06 -15.53
C GLY A 1179 -2.93 -30.59 -16.93
N ALA A 1180 -2.16 -29.63 -17.45
CA ALA A 1180 -2.36 -29.15 -18.81
C ALA A 1180 -2.60 -30.38 -19.71
N PRO A 1181 -3.66 -30.38 -20.53
CA PRO A 1181 -3.94 -31.52 -21.40
C PRO A 1181 -2.64 -31.79 -22.16
N THR A 1182 -2.07 -32.97 -21.91
CA THR A 1182 -0.89 -33.41 -22.64
C THR A 1182 -1.34 -33.50 -24.08
N GLU A 1183 -0.89 -32.55 -24.90
CA GLU A 1183 -1.05 -32.63 -26.34
C GLU A 1183 -0.54 -34.00 -26.78
N PRO A 1184 -1.34 -34.79 -27.53
CA PRO A 1184 -0.86 -36.06 -28.03
C PRO A 1184 0.37 -35.79 -28.89
N ALA A 1185 1.49 -36.38 -28.48
CA ALA A 1185 2.77 -36.31 -29.18
C ALA A 1185 2.55 -36.58 -30.68
N ALA A 1186 2.90 -35.59 -31.50
CA ALA A 1186 2.95 -35.77 -32.94
C ALA A 1186 3.88 -36.95 -33.28
N PRO A 1187 3.48 -37.85 -34.18
CA PRO A 1187 4.27 -39.03 -34.51
C PRO A 1187 5.60 -38.62 -35.17
N PRO A 1188 6.68 -39.39 -34.97
CA PRO A 1188 7.99 -39.09 -35.52
C PRO A 1188 7.94 -39.18 -37.05
N ALA A 1189 8.40 -38.14 -37.73
CA ALA A 1189 8.56 -38.16 -39.18
C ALA A 1189 9.71 -39.12 -39.54
N ASP A 1190 9.32 -40.24 -40.16
CA ASP A 1190 10.24 -41.19 -40.76
C ASP A 1190 11.03 -40.55 -41.90
N ALA A 1191 12.28 -41.00 -42.00
CA ALA A 1191 13.24 -40.67 -43.02
C ALA A 1191 12.79 -41.13 -44.42
N GLU A 1192 12.95 -40.26 -45.42
CA GLU A 1192 13.11 -40.73 -46.80
C GLU A 1192 14.25 -39.97 -47.50
N LYS A 1193 15.10 -40.77 -48.14
CA LYS A 1193 16.30 -40.37 -48.89
C LYS A 1193 15.94 -39.95 -50.32
N ALA A 1194 16.72 -38.97 -50.81
CA ALA A 1194 17.27 -38.84 -52.16
C ALA A 1194 16.33 -38.69 -53.38
N ASP A 1195 16.38 -37.52 -54.02
CA ASP A 1195 16.94 -37.30 -55.38
C ASP A 1195 16.73 -35.81 -55.76
N ALA A 1196 17.79 -35.02 -55.96
CA ALA A 1196 18.40 -34.68 -57.25
C ALA A 1196 17.49 -33.90 -58.22
N GLU A 1197 17.67 -32.57 -58.33
CA GLU A 1197 18.10 -31.86 -59.56
C GLU A 1197 17.82 -30.34 -59.53
N THR A 1198 18.91 -29.57 -59.70
CA THR A 1198 19.07 -28.34 -60.51
C THR A 1198 18.11 -27.14 -60.40
N ALA A 1199 18.70 -25.99 -60.06
CA ALA A 1199 18.73 -24.71 -60.81
C ALA A 1199 18.58 -23.49 -59.86
N LYS A 1200 19.65 -22.74 -59.56
CA LYS A 1200 20.19 -21.55 -60.27
C LYS A 1200 19.45 -20.23 -59.95
N ALA A 1201 20.21 -19.30 -59.35
CA ALA A 1201 20.08 -17.82 -59.38
C ALA A 1201 18.81 -17.23 -58.72
N GLU A 1202 18.73 -16.02 -58.15
CA GLU A 1202 19.60 -14.85 -58.03
C GLU A 1202 18.98 -13.93 -56.94
N LYS A 1203 19.83 -13.13 -56.27
CA LYS A 1203 19.64 -11.78 -55.68
C LYS A 1203 18.25 -11.17 -55.36
N ALA A 1204 18.26 -10.47 -54.20
CA ALA A 1204 17.62 -9.19 -53.82
C ALA A 1204 16.07 -9.19 -53.74
N ASP A 1205 15.41 -8.58 -52.77
CA ASP A 1205 15.73 -7.44 -51.86
C ASP A 1205 15.61 -7.77 -50.37
#